data_AF-A0A452IEZ4-F1
#
_entry.id   AF-A0A452IEZ4-F1
#
_cell.length_a   1.000
_cell.length_b   1.000
_cell.length_c   1.000
_cell.angle_alpha   90.00
_cell.angle_beta   90.00
_cell.angle_gamma   90.00
#
_symmetry.space_group_name_H-M   'P 1'
#
loop_
_entity.id
_entity.type
_entity.pdbx_description
1 polymer ?
#
loop_
_entity_poly.entity_id
_entity_poly.type
_entity_poly.pdbx_seq_one_letter_code
_entity_poly.pdbx_strand_id
1 'polypeptide(L)'
;MGKAGRLRSGAARKLQRWRKGHSSDSNPESRRHRLAARSRFFSRPAGERGSDLTVDALKLHNELQSGSVRLEQAGQGSQLRMEEDDDDGAAVTEKSSHTFLSGLSDCTNVTFSKVQRFWESSSAAHREICAVLAAVTEVIRSQGGTESETEYFATLMTTLEAVESPESLAAVAYLLNLVLKRVPGPVLIKKFSDTSKVLMGIMASQAGSGPSSALRWVLSCLATLLRKQDLAAWSYPVTLQVYHGLLSFTVHAKPKVRKEAQHGVCSILKGSEFLFGDTAPMHHPAAQSTARFCVQEIEKSGGTKEATTTMHVLTLLRDLLPCLPLAMVKTCCETLLRVMTLSHVLVTACAMQAFHSLFSAKPGLACLSAELNAQIITALYDYMPSENDLQPLLAWLAVMEKAHSNLARLQWDLCWGHLPRLFTAAVSCLLSPHPQVLAAATQTLKVLLSECVAPHMAELGPVSASVSGPASHVCRMFRAVEEGLTYRFHAAWASVLQVLRAFFEVCGRQCHPFMRKCLQSLCDLRHSPHFPHTSELDRAVGAAVARMGPEVLLQAVALEIDGTEETLDFPRSWLLPVIRDHVQGSRLSFFTSYFLPLAATLKSRAVELAQAGKSLESKIYDTLQWQIWTMLPGFCTRPTDVAASFKGLARTLGTAISERADLRLTVCQALRTLISKGCETDAERAEVGRFSKNFLPILFNVYSQPGDAGGSAADRRAVLDTIRMYLTITEQQMVCGFLEKASEKLTGPESTEFTRLSILDLIVAMAPYADEPSLATLYRTIQPSLQSKERGVQKKVYRVLEEVCAAPRPPCQAFVRSHLEQLKRDLLGSLQSAASPAKRPRLKCLLHIVKQLTGGAWLGPWGVLDRMAHAAGLFCGSGLSGGCSGAGAG
;
A
#
# COMPACT_ATOMS: atom_id res chain seq x y z
N MET A 1 -17.45 44.56 -21.44
CA MET A 1 -16.81 45.70 -22.15
C MET A 1 -15.47 45.21 -22.69
N GLY A 2 -15.36 44.89 -23.99
CA GLY A 2 -14.71 45.75 -25.01
C GLY A 2 -13.19 45.83 -24.78
N LYS A 3 -12.32 45.21 -25.59
CA LYS A 3 -11.96 45.69 -26.94
C LYS A 3 -11.27 44.62 -27.80
N ALA A 4 -11.53 44.76 -29.10
CA ALA A 4 -11.00 43.99 -30.21
C ALA A 4 -9.57 44.43 -30.62
N GLY A 5 -8.81 43.49 -31.19
CA GLY A 5 -7.57 43.76 -31.93
C GLY A 5 -7.66 43.16 -33.34
N ARG A 6 -7.64 44.03 -34.37
CA ARG A 6 -7.50 43.66 -35.79
C ARG A 6 -6.04 43.36 -36.11
N LEU A 7 -5.78 42.34 -36.93
CA LEU A 7 -4.49 42.12 -37.60
C LEU A 7 -4.66 42.17 -39.13
N ARG A 8 -3.63 42.72 -39.78
CA ARG A 8 -3.52 43.06 -41.21
C ARG A 8 -3.37 41.83 -42.11
N SER A 9 -3.75 42.04 -43.37
CA SER A 9 -3.72 41.15 -44.54
C SER A 9 -2.33 40.91 -45.13
N GLY A 10 -2.04 39.69 -45.58
CA GLY A 10 -0.97 39.42 -46.55
C GLY A 10 -0.60 37.93 -46.73
N ALA A 11 -1.01 37.36 -47.87
CA ALA A 11 -0.50 36.12 -48.50
C ALA A 11 -0.79 34.74 -47.85
N ALA A 12 -1.90 34.11 -48.26
CA ALA A 12 -1.99 32.64 -48.36
C ALA A 12 -3.02 32.22 -49.44
N ARG A 13 -2.62 31.25 -50.26
CA ARG A 13 -3.32 30.68 -51.42
C ARG A 13 -4.75 30.21 -51.11
N LYS A 14 -5.65 30.43 -52.07
CA LYS A 14 -7.05 29.99 -52.11
C LYS A 14 -7.20 28.50 -51.76
N LEU A 15 -7.92 28.19 -50.68
CA LEU A 15 -8.57 26.90 -50.43
C LEU A 15 -10.08 27.14 -50.35
N GLN A 16 -10.84 26.48 -51.21
CA GLN A 16 -12.30 26.53 -51.18
C GLN A 16 -12.84 25.74 -49.99
N ARG A 17 -13.70 26.39 -49.20
CA ARG A 17 -14.41 25.82 -48.06
C ARG A 17 -15.66 25.09 -48.55
N TRP A 18 -15.80 23.80 -48.23
CA TRP A 18 -17.06 23.08 -48.45
C TRP A 18 -18.17 23.68 -47.56
N ARG A 19 -19.35 23.93 -48.15
CA ARG A 19 -20.55 24.29 -47.38
C ARG A 19 -21.05 23.06 -46.60
N LYS A 20 -21.54 23.30 -45.39
CA LYS A 20 -22.06 22.28 -44.48
C LYS A 20 -23.34 21.68 -45.09
N GLY A 21 -23.37 20.37 -45.35
CA GLY A 21 -24.61 19.64 -45.68
C GLY A 21 -24.62 18.74 -46.90
N HIS A 22 -23.53 18.58 -47.66
CA HIS A 22 -23.51 17.65 -48.80
C HIS A 22 -22.23 16.81 -48.82
N SER A 23 -22.29 15.58 -48.32
CA SER A 23 -21.32 14.53 -48.60
C SER A 23 -22.06 13.33 -49.16
N SER A 24 -21.83 13.05 -50.44
CA SER A 24 -22.16 11.84 -51.22
C SER A 24 -22.92 12.23 -52.47
N ASP A 25 -22.19 12.49 -53.55
CA ASP A 25 -22.62 12.19 -54.91
C ASP A 25 -21.45 12.42 -55.87
N SER A 26 -20.93 11.35 -56.47
CA SER A 26 -20.12 11.35 -57.69
C SER A 26 -19.89 9.91 -58.18
N ASN A 27 -20.84 9.41 -58.98
CA ASN A 27 -20.64 8.29 -59.90
C ASN A 27 -20.12 8.85 -61.24
N PRO A 28 -18.98 8.38 -61.81
CA PRO A 28 -18.66 8.65 -63.20
C PRO A 28 -18.88 7.40 -64.07
N GLU A 29 -19.88 7.49 -64.95
CA GLU A 29 -20.08 6.58 -66.07
C GLU A 29 -19.00 6.82 -67.15
N SER A 30 -18.05 5.88 -67.31
CA SER A 30 -17.52 5.45 -68.63
C SER A 30 -16.35 4.46 -68.47
N ARG A 31 -16.51 3.26 -69.05
CA ARG A 31 -15.57 2.14 -69.01
C ARG A 31 -14.66 2.11 -70.26
N ARG A 32 -13.86 3.16 -70.51
CA ARG A 32 -13.04 3.20 -71.76
C ARG A 32 -11.54 2.90 -71.59
N HIS A 33 -10.97 2.96 -70.39
CA HIS A 33 -9.52 2.72 -70.18
C HIS A 33 -9.16 1.47 -69.35
N ARG A 34 -10.15 0.70 -68.87
CA ARG A 34 -9.93 -0.53 -68.09
C ARG A 34 -9.83 -1.81 -68.95
N LEU A 35 -10.25 -1.76 -70.22
CA LEU A 35 -10.17 -2.90 -71.15
C LEU A 35 -8.86 -2.97 -71.96
N ALA A 36 -8.09 -1.87 -72.03
CA ALA A 36 -6.81 -1.85 -72.76
C ALA A 36 -5.61 -2.40 -71.97
N ALA A 37 -5.73 -2.58 -70.65
CA ALA A 37 -4.65 -3.09 -69.79
C ALA A 37 -4.74 -4.62 -69.52
N ARG A 38 -5.72 -5.31 -70.10
CA ARG A 38 -6.05 -6.71 -69.75
C ARG A 38 -5.51 -7.76 -70.73
N SER A 39 -4.75 -7.39 -71.77
CA SER A 39 -4.39 -8.30 -72.87
C SER A 39 -2.91 -8.49 -73.16
N ARG A 40 -1.98 -8.00 -72.33
CA ARG A 40 -0.55 -8.28 -72.52
C ARG A 40 0.13 -8.40 -71.18
N PHE A 41 0.38 -9.62 -70.72
CA PHE A 41 1.54 -10.05 -69.90
C PHE A 41 1.32 -11.50 -69.43
N PHE A 42 1.07 -12.41 -70.38
CA PHE A 42 1.42 -13.82 -70.18
C PHE A 42 2.87 -13.97 -70.63
N SER A 43 3.78 -14.08 -69.66
CA SER A 43 5.14 -14.57 -69.88
C SER A 43 5.44 -15.57 -68.76
N ARG A 44 5.37 -16.87 -69.08
CA ARG A 44 5.99 -17.93 -68.27
C ARG A 44 7.51 -17.72 -68.28
N PRO A 45 8.18 -18.00 -67.15
CA PRO A 45 9.35 -18.86 -67.23
C PRO A 45 9.12 -20.15 -66.44
N ALA A 46 9.60 -21.24 -67.04
CA ALA A 46 9.76 -22.54 -66.42
C ALA A 46 10.89 -22.52 -65.37
N GLY A 47 10.77 -23.37 -64.36
CA GLY A 47 11.82 -23.62 -63.38
C GLY A 47 11.29 -24.25 -62.09
N GLU A 48 11.25 -25.57 -62.06
CA GLU A 48 10.87 -26.40 -60.91
C GLU A 48 11.75 -26.11 -59.68
N ARG A 49 11.13 -25.68 -58.58
CA ARG A 49 11.48 -26.09 -57.21
C ARG A 49 10.19 -26.23 -56.42
N GLY A 50 9.91 -27.45 -55.97
CA GLY A 50 8.69 -27.78 -55.23
C GLY A 50 8.53 -26.95 -53.97
N SER A 51 7.45 -26.18 -53.93
CA SER A 51 6.84 -25.66 -52.71
C SER A 51 5.52 -26.40 -52.51
N ASP A 52 5.29 -26.96 -51.32
CA ASP A 52 4.01 -27.55 -50.93
C ASP A 52 2.97 -26.46 -50.61
N LEU A 53 2.80 -25.49 -51.50
CA LEU A 53 1.61 -24.66 -51.56
C LEU A 53 0.80 -25.12 -52.78
N THR A 54 -0.34 -25.76 -52.54
CA THR A 54 -1.24 -26.15 -53.62
C THR A 54 -1.72 -24.91 -54.36
N VAL A 55 -1.79 -25.00 -55.70
CA VAL A 55 -2.36 -23.97 -56.59
C VAL A 55 -3.75 -23.55 -56.10
N ASP A 56 -4.47 -24.46 -55.45
CA ASP A 56 -5.80 -24.26 -54.87
C ASP A 56 -5.82 -23.29 -53.68
N ALA A 57 -4.81 -23.29 -52.80
CA ALA A 57 -4.75 -22.36 -51.66
C ALA A 57 -4.54 -20.90 -52.11
N LEU A 58 -3.72 -20.70 -53.15
CA LEU A 58 -3.50 -19.40 -53.78
C LEU A 58 -4.75 -18.92 -54.54
N LYS A 59 -5.48 -19.87 -55.14
CA LYS A 59 -6.74 -19.61 -55.85
C LYS A 59 -7.85 -19.21 -54.88
N LEU A 60 -8.01 -19.93 -53.77
CA LEU A 60 -8.95 -19.61 -52.70
C LEU A 60 -8.67 -18.24 -52.09
N HIS A 61 -7.40 -17.92 -51.79
CA HIS A 61 -7.01 -16.59 -51.30
C HIS A 61 -7.42 -15.47 -52.27
N ASN A 62 -7.19 -15.66 -53.56
CA ASN A 62 -7.57 -14.70 -54.60
C ASN A 62 -9.11 -14.59 -54.79
N GLU A 63 -9.83 -15.71 -54.66
CA GLU A 63 -11.30 -15.76 -54.72
C GLU A 63 -11.92 -15.00 -53.54
N LEU A 64 -11.38 -15.18 -52.32
CA LEU A 64 -11.79 -14.46 -51.11
C LEU A 64 -11.55 -12.95 -51.19
N GLN A 65 -10.52 -12.49 -51.91
CA GLN A 65 -10.28 -11.06 -52.17
C GLN A 65 -11.21 -10.46 -53.25
N SER A 66 -11.68 -11.26 -54.20
CA SER A 66 -12.39 -10.76 -55.40
C SER A 66 -13.87 -10.40 -55.18
N GLY A 67 -14.47 -10.79 -54.06
CA GLY A 67 -15.82 -10.37 -53.65
C GLY A 67 -16.96 -10.80 -54.57
N SER A 68 -16.80 -11.84 -55.40
CA SER A 68 -17.84 -12.29 -56.33
C SER A 68 -18.78 -13.33 -55.70
N VAL A 69 -19.68 -12.91 -54.81
CA VAL A 69 -20.92 -13.65 -54.53
C VAL A 69 -22.07 -12.64 -54.42
N ARG A 70 -22.99 -12.68 -55.38
CA ARG A 70 -24.25 -11.93 -55.34
C ARG A 70 -25.17 -12.58 -54.31
N LEU A 71 -25.64 -11.79 -53.35
CA LEU A 71 -26.76 -12.15 -52.47
C LEU A 71 -28.07 -12.02 -53.27
N GLU A 72 -28.62 -13.14 -53.73
CA GLU A 72 -30.05 -13.20 -54.06
C GLU A 72 -30.81 -13.62 -52.80
N GLN A 73 -31.65 -12.72 -52.30
CA GLN A 73 -32.65 -13.01 -51.28
C GLN A 73 -33.86 -13.65 -51.97
N ALA A 74 -34.29 -14.82 -51.52
CA ALA A 74 -35.63 -15.35 -51.80
C ALA A 74 -36.24 -15.89 -50.51
N GLY A 75 -37.44 -15.39 -50.21
CA GLY A 75 -38.16 -15.65 -48.97
C GLY A 75 -39.12 -16.86 -49.01
N GLN A 76 -39.49 -17.26 -47.80
CA GLN A 76 -40.76 -17.86 -47.34
C GLN A 76 -41.52 -18.85 -48.25
N GLY A 77 -41.70 -20.08 -47.72
CA GLY A 77 -43.05 -20.63 -47.53
C GLY A 77 -43.38 -22.00 -48.15
N SER A 78 -43.39 -23.04 -47.29
CA SER A 78 -44.43 -24.09 -47.17
C SER A 78 -44.76 -25.01 -48.37
N GLN A 79 -44.45 -26.32 -48.29
CA GLN A 79 -45.40 -27.43 -48.02
C GLN A 79 -44.76 -28.85 -48.08
N LEU A 80 -45.36 -29.75 -47.29
CA LEU A 80 -45.20 -31.21 -47.14
C LEU A 80 -45.52 -31.95 -48.48
N ARG A 81 -45.17 -33.22 -48.82
CA ARG A 81 -45.08 -34.51 -48.09
C ARG A 81 -44.71 -35.65 -49.10
N MET A 82 -44.10 -36.75 -48.61
CA MET A 82 -44.18 -38.20 -49.01
C MET A 82 -44.07 -38.69 -50.48
N GLU A 83 -43.18 -39.69 -50.67
CA GLU A 83 -43.32 -41.03 -51.35
C GLU A 83 -44.35 -41.16 -52.49
N GLU A 84 -44.13 -41.87 -53.61
CA GLU A 84 -43.17 -42.88 -54.11
C GLU A 84 -43.53 -43.07 -55.61
N ASP A 85 -42.59 -43.21 -56.56
CA ASP A 85 -42.75 -43.99 -57.82
C ASP A 85 -41.61 -43.75 -58.84
N ASP A 86 -41.22 -44.84 -59.51
CA ASP A 86 -40.00 -45.10 -60.29
C ASP A 86 -39.66 -44.13 -61.44
N ASP A 87 -38.37 -43.75 -61.54
CA ASP A 87 -37.62 -43.83 -62.82
C ASP A 87 -36.08 -43.79 -62.62
N ASP A 88 -35.38 -44.44 -63.54
CA ASP A 88 -33.97 -44.84 -63.58
C ASP A 88 -32.92 -43.70 -63.59
N GLY A 89 -31.73 -44.00 -63.03
CA GLY A 89 -30.46 -43.37 -63.44
C GLY A 89 -29.64 -42.67 -62.34
N ALA A 90 -28.52 -43.29 -61.93
CA ALA A 90 -27.59 -42.79 -60.91
C ALA A 90 -27.02 -41.38 -61.18
N ALA A 91 -27.18 -40.45 -60.23
CA ALA A 91 -26.45 -39.17 -60.22
C ALA A 91 -26.17 -38.63 -58.80
N VAL A 92 -24.87 -38.47 -58.55
CA VAL A 92 -24.11 -37.67 -57.57
C VAL A 92 -24.88 -36.52 -56.87
N THR A 93 -24.97 -36.54 -55.54
CA THR A 93 -25.38 -35.38 -54.72
C THR A 93 -24.26 -34.35 -54.59
N GLU A 94 -24.55 -33.14 -55.07
CA GLU A 94 -23.68 -31.97 -55.08
C GLU A 94 -23.41 -31.39 -53.67
N LYS A 95 -22.15 -31.02 -53.42
CA LYS A 95 -21.70 -30.27 -52.23
C LYS A 95 -22.26 -28.85 -52.27
N SER A 96 -22.99 -28.45 -51.23
CA SER A 96 -23.43 -27.08 -51.01
C SER A 96 -22.23 -26.11 -50.96
N SER A 97 -22.29 -25.07 -51.78
CA SER A 97 -21.31 -23.99 -51.92
C SER A 97 -20.96 -23.34 -50.57
N HIS A 98 -19.69 -23.45 -50.15
CA HIS A 98 -19.16 -22.83 -48.92
C HIS A 98 -19.14 -21.29 -49.04
N THR A 99 -19.98 -20.61 -48.27
CA THR A 99 -19.96 -19.14 -48.12
C THR A 99 -18.83 -18.73 -47.18
N PHE A 100 -18.14 -17.62 -47.47
CA PHE A 100 -16.99 -16.96 -46.76
C PHE A 100 -16.92 -17.11 -45.23
N LEU A 101 -18.06 -17.24 -44.55
CA LEU A 101 -18.14 -17.30 -43.09
C LEU A 101 -17.98 -18.72 -42.49
N SER A 102 -18.18 -19.78 -43.27
CA SER A 102 -18.15 -21.17 -42.78
C SER A 102 -16.74 -21.64 -42.37
N GLY A 103 -15.69 -21.26 -43.12
CA GLY A 103 -14.31 -21.61 -42.74
C GLY A 103 -13.79 -20.82 -41.53
N LEU A 104 -14.43 -19.70 -41.20
CA LEU A 104 -13.98 -18.72 -40.21
C LEU A 104 -14.66 -18.88 -38.84
N SER A 105 -15.90 -19.37 -38.79
CA SER A 105 -16.61 -19.68 -37.53
C SER A 105 -16.06 -20.91 -36.81
N ASP A 106 -15.31 -21.74 -37.53
CA ASP A 106 -14.92 -23.07 -37.05
C ASP A 106 -13.49 -23.13 -36.52
N CYS A 107 -12.72 -22.03 -36.50
CA CYS A 107 -11.36 -22.04 -35.96
C CYS A 107 -11.40 -22.36 -34.45
N THR A 108 -10.91 -23.55 -34.09
CA THR A 108 -11.01 -24.09 -32.72
C THR A 108 -9.92 -23.55 -31.79
N ASN A 109 -8.85 -22.97 -32.37
CA ASN A 109 -7.70 -22.53 -31.60
C ASN A 109 -7.94 -21.19 -30.89
N VAL A 110 -7.99 -21.23 -29.56
CA VAL A 110 -8.18 -20.08 -28.65
C VAL A 110 -7.13 -18.97 -28.79
N THR A 111 -5.98 -19.24 -29.42
CA THR A 111 -4.91 -18.27 -29.67
C THR A 111 -5.36 -17.10 -30.52
N PHE A 112 -6.33 -17.31 -31.41
CA PHE A 112 -6.87 -16.29 -32.31
C PHE A 112 -8.14 -15.60 -31.80
N SER A 113 -8.50 -15.79 -30.52
CA SER A 113 -9.64 -15.11 -29.88
C SER A 113 -9.65 -13.58 -30.06
N LYS A 114 -8.48 -12.94 -30.17
CA LYS A 114 -8.36 -11.49 -30.45
C LYS A 114 -8.71 -11.11 -31.89
N VAL A 115 -8.53 -12.03 -32.84
CA VAL A 115 -8.85 -11.86 -34.26
C VAL A 115 -10.35 -11.91 -34.50
N GLN A 116 -11.10 -12.56 -33.59
CA GLN A 116 -12.57 -12.63 -33.67
C GLN A 116 -13.24 -11.26 -33.75
N ARG A 117 -12.65 -10.26 -33.09
CA ARG A 117 -13.15 -8.87 -33.10
C ARG A 117 -12.95 -8.16 -34.45
N PHE A 118 -12.14 -8.72 -35.34
CA PHE A 118 -11.87 -8.17 -36.66
C PHE A 118 -12.84 -8.65 -37.73
N TRP A 119 -13.66 -9.67 -37.43
CA TRP A 119 -14.62 -10.26 -38.36
C TRP A 119 -15.68 -9.27 -38.86
N GLU A 120 -16.10 -8.33 -38.02
CA GLU A 120 -17.09 -7.31 -38.38
C GLU A 120 -16.45 -6.01 -38.92
N SER A 121 -15.12 -5.96 -39.03
CA SER A 121 -14.42 -4.72 -39.36
C SER A 121 -14.37 -4.46 -40.87
N SER A 122 -14.75 -3.25 -41.29
CA SER A 122 -14.68 -2.82 -42.69
C SER A 122 -13.26 -2.51 -43.19
N SER A 123 -12.26 -2.53 -42.30
CA SER A 123 -10.85 -2.25 -42.62
C SER A 123 -10.25 -3.32 -43.54
N ALA A 124 -9.60 -2.88 -44.63
CA ALA A 124 -8.92 -3.78 -45.57
C ALA A 124 -7.84 -4.63 -44.89
N ALA A 125 -7.07 -4.07 -43.95
CA ALA A 125 -6.04 -4.81 -43.21
C ALA A 125 -6.62 -5.87 -42.26
N HIS A 126 -7.82 -5.64 -41.70
CA HIS A 126 -8.49 -6.62 -40.85
C HIS A 126 -9.08 -7.77 -41.67
N ARG A 127 -9.65 -7.44 -42.84
CA ARG A 127 -10.11 -8.44 -43.81
C ARG A 127 -8.96 -9.32 -44.30
N GLU A 128 -7.80 -8.72 -44.54
CA GLU A 128 -6.59 -9.45 -44.93
C GLU A 128 -6.13 -10.44 -43.85
N ILE A 129 -6.09 -10.01 -42.57
CA ILE A 129 -5.78 -10.90 -41.44
C ILE A 129 -6.75 -12.07 -41.36
N CYS A 130 -8.05 -11.82 -41.54
CA CYS A 130 -9.07 -12.87 -41.51
C CYS A 130 -8.91 -13.84 -42.70
N ALA A 131 -8.67 -13.32 -43.91
CA ALA A 131 -8.49 -14.13 -45.11
C ALA A 131 -7.26 -15.04 -45.01
N VAL A 132 -6.13 -14.50 -44.51
CA VAL A 132 -4.92 -15.30 -44.28
C VAL A 132 -5.17 -16.38 -43.22
N LEU A 133 -5.85 -16.07 -42.11
CA LEU A 133 -6.16 -17.06 -41.08
C LEU A 133 -7.06 -18.18 -41.61
N ALA A 134 -8.06 -17.85 -42.45
CA ALA A 134 -8.93 -18.82 -43.10
C ALA A 134 -8.12 -19.78 -43.98
N ALA A 135 -7.31 -19.22 -44.88
CA ALA A 135 -6.49 -19.98 -45.82
C ALA A 135 -5.51 -20.91 -45.09
N VAL A 136 -4.83 -20.41 -44.05
CA VAL A 136 -3.90 -21.22 -43.24
C VAL A 136 -4.64 -22.35 -42.50
N THR A 137 -5.82 -22.07 -41.95
CA THR A 137 -6.62 -23.08 -41.23
C THR A 137 -7.12 -24.16 -42.19
N GLU A 138 -7.56 -23.80 -43.39
CA GLU A 138 -7.98 -24.74 -44.41
C GLU A 138 -6.83 -25.63 -44.90
N VAL A 139 -5.63 -25.07 -45.08
CA VAL A 139 -4.43 -25.85 -45.40
C VAL A 139 -4.15 -26.90 -44.32
N ILE A 140 -4.21 -26.53 -43.03
CA ILE A 140 -4.00 -27.47 -41.92
C ILE A 140 -5.06 -28.59 -41.94
N ARG A 141 -6.34 -28.24 -42.14
CA ARG A 141 -7.44 -29.22 -42.20
C ARG A 141 -7.32 -30.15 -43.40
N SER A 142 -6.97 -29.63 -44.57
CA SER A 142 -6.83 -30.44 -45.78
C SER A 142 -5.70 -31.48 -45.67
N GLN A 143 -4.71 -31.24 -44.82
CA GLN A 143 -3.64 -32.18 -44.49
C GLN A 143 -3.96 -33.09 -43.29
N GLY A 144 -5.19 -33.05 -42.77
CA GLY A 144 -5.63 -33.86 -41.62
C GLY A 144 -5.07 -33.41 -40.27
N GLY A 145 -4.62 -32.15 -40.16
CA GLY A 145 -4.02 -31.59 -38.94
C GLY A 145 -5.03 -31.24 -37.84
N THR A 146 -4.51 -31.01 -36.64
CA THR A 146 -5.30 -30.81 -35.41
C THR A 146 -5.47 -29.36 -34.96
N GLU A 147 -5.10 -28.39 -35.80
CA GLU A 147 -5.12 -26.94 -35.47
C GLU A 147 -4.26 -26.56 -34.26
N SER A 148 -3.18 -27.32 -34.00
CA SER A 148 -2.25 -27.03 -32.92
C SER A 148 -1.40 -25.78 -33.21
N GLU A 149 -0.88 -25.13 -32.16
CA GLU A 149 -0.01 -23.95 -32.31
C GLU A 149 1.26 -24.26 -33.12
N THR A 150 1.74 -25.51 -33.09
CA THR A 150 2.92 -25.93 -33.83
C THR A 150 2.62 -26.08 -35.33
N GLU A 151 1.45 -26.60 -35.69
CA GLU A 151 0.97 -26.68 -37.08
C GLU A 151 0.71 -25.28 -37.66
N TYR A 152 0.08 -24.40 -36.88
CA TYR A 152 -0.09 -22.99 -37.25
C TYR A 152 1.26 -22.30 -37.43
N PHE A 153 2.23 -22.54 -36.56
CA PHE A 153 3.58 -21.98 -36.70
C PHE A 153 4.27 -22.43 -38.00
N ALA A 154 4.27 -23.73 -38.29
CA ALA A 154 4.88 -24.26 -39.51
C ALA A 154 4.23 -23.69 -40.77
N THR A 155 2.89 -23.73 -40.84
CA THR A 155 2.13 -23.26 -42.00
C THR A 155 2.28 -21.76 -42.20
N LEU A 156 2.24 -20.97 -41.11
CA LEU A 156 2.45 -19.52 -41.18
C LEU A 156 3.86 -19.17 -41.66
N MET A 157 4.89 -19.92 -41.25
CA MET A 157 6.25 -19.71 -41.73
C MET A 157 6.37 -19.97 -43.24
N THR A 158 5.79 -21.05 -43.75
CA THR A 158 5.77 -21.33 -45.20
C THR A 158 5.00 -20.25 -45.97
N THR A 159 3.85 -19.80 -45.47
CA THR A 159 3.12 -18.69 -46.10
C THR A 159 3.90 -17.38 -46.05
N LEU A 160 4.68 -17.14 -44.99
CA LEU A 160 5.46 -15.91 -44.86
C LEU A 160 6.58 -15.83 -45.91
N GLU A 161 7.16 -16.97 -46.31
CA GLU A 161 8.17 -17.03 -47.37
C GLU A 161 7.57 -16.89 -48.78
N ALA A 162 6.32 -17.33 -48.97
CA ALA A 162 5.66 -17.32 -50.28
C ALA A 162 4.99 -15.99 -50.64
N VAL A 163 4.68 -15.15 -49.65
CA VAL A 163 3.87 -13.94 -49.84
C VAL A 163 4.75 -12.73 -50.18
N GLU A 164 4.42 -12.02 -51.26
CA GLU A 164 5.17 -10.84 -51.72
C GLU A 164 4.49 -9.50 -51.41
N SER A 165 3.16 -9.49 -51.20
CA SER A 165 2.42 -8.24 -50.96
C SER A 165 2.58 -7.72 -49.52
N PRO A 166 2.77 -6.40 -49.32
CA PRO A 166 3.08 -5.85 -48.00
C PRO A 166 1.92 -5.95 -47.00
N GLU A 167 0.68 -5.91 -47.48
CA GLU A 167 -0.53 -6.09 -46.66
C GLU A 167 -0.62 -7.53 -46.11
N SER A 168 -0.42 -8.51 -46.98
CA SER A 168 -0.47 -9.93 -46.65
C SER A 168 0.72 -10.33 -45.78
N LEU A 169 1.93 -9.82 -46.07
CA LEU A 169 3.10 -9.98 -45.19
C LEU A 169 2.82 -9.47 -43.77
N ALA A 170 2.16 -8.31 -43.65
CA ALA A 170 1.80 -7.75 -42.35
C ALA A 170 0.75 -8.60 -41.60
N ALA A 171 -0.20 -9.18 -42.33
CA ALA A 171 -1.22 -10.06 -41.79
C ALA A 171 -0.62 -11.38 -41.28
N VAL A 172 0.20 -12.06 -42.11
CA VAL A 172 0.90 -13.29 -41.73
C VAL A 172 1.81 -13.04 -40.52
N ALA A 173 2.61 -11.98 -40.53
CA ALA A 173 3.50 -11.66 -39.41
C ALA A 173 2.73 -11.36 -38.10
N TYR A 174 1.55 -10.73 -38.18
CA TYR A 174 0.70 -10.49 -37.01
C TYR A 174 0.18 -11.80 -36.40
N LEU A 175 -0.36 -12.69 -37.25
CA LEU A 175 -0.85 -14.01 -36.81
C LEU A 175 0.28 -14.84 -36.23
N LEU A 176 1.44 -14.83 -36.88
CA LEU A 176 2.65 -15.51 -36.42
C LEU A 176 3.07 -15.03 -35.03
N ASN A 177 3.05 -13.72 -34.76
CA ASN A 177 3.35 -13.17 -33.43
C ASN A 177 2.36 -13.63 -32.33
N LEU A 178 1.10 -13.91 -32.66
CA LEU A 178 0.15 -14.48 -31.70
C LEU A 178 0.50 -15.93 -31.39
N VAL A 179 0.80 -16.71 -32.42
CA VAL A 179 1.11 -18.14 -32.32
C VAL A 179 2.42 -18.38 -31.58
N LEU A 180 3.51 -17.65 -31.93
CA LEU A 180 4.83 -17.85 -31.33
C LEU A 180 4.84 -17.78 -29.79
N LYS A 181 3.93 -17.01 -29.20
CA LYS A 181 3.85 -16.85 -27.73
C LYS A 181 3.34 -18.10 -27.02
N ARG A 182 2.77 -19.05 -27.75
CA ARG A 182 2.17 -20.29 -27.24
C ARG A 182 2.84 -21.56 -27.78
N VAL A 183 3.69 -21.44 -28.79
CA VAL A 183 4.48 -22.59 -29.29
C VAL A 183 5.40 -23.11 -28.18
N PRO A 184 5.52 -24.45 -28.01
CA PRO A 184 6.44 -25.03 -27.04
C PRO A 184 7.89 -24.59 -27.26
N GLY A 185 8.58 -24.22 -26.17
CA GLY A 185 9.98 -23.76 -26.19
C GLY A 185 10.95 -24.66 -26.99
N PRO A 186 10.92 -25.99 -26.83
CA PRO A 186 11.80 -26.90 -27.58
C PRO A 186 11.68 -26.78 -29.11
N VAL A 187 10.48 -26.49 -29.61
CA VAL A 187 10.23 -26.29 -31.05
C VAL A 187 10.90 -25.00 -31.53
N LEU A 188 10.74 -23.92 -30.77
CA LEU A 188 11.31 -22.60 -31.09
C LEU A 188 12.85 -22.61 -31.04
N ILE A 189 13.45 -23.39 -30.13
CA ILE A 189 14.90 -23.59 -30.07
C ILE A 189 15.37 -24.37 -31.31
N LYS A 190 14.72 -25.50 -31.62
CA LYS A 190 15.10 -26.35 -32.77
C LYS A 190 14.98 -25.63 -34.12
N LYS A 191 13.99 -24.75 -34.28
CA LYS A 191 13.73 -24.03 -35.53
C LYS A 191 14.33 -22.62 -35.58
N PHE A 192 15.13 -22.23 -34.59
CA PHE A 192 15.66 -20.87 -34.47
C PHE A 192 16.42 -20.40 -35.72
N SER A 193 17.33 -21.21 -36.26
CA SER A 193 18.16 -20.84 -37.43
C SER A 193 17.32 -20.54 -38.66
N ASP A 194 16.37 -21.42 -38.97
CA ASP A 194 15.53 -21.33 -40.16
C ASP A 194 14.59 -20.14 -40.05
N THR A 195 13.90 -20.04 -38.92
CA THR A 195 12.93 -18.97 -38.65
C THR A 195 13.60 -17.60 -38.58
N SER A 196 14.73 -17.47 -37.89
CA SER A 196 15.43 -16.19 -37.79
C SER A 196 15.97 -15.70 -39.13
N LYS A 197 16.43 -16.60 -40.01
CA LYS A 197 16.91 -16.26 -41.35
C LYS A 197 15.80 -15.63 -42.20
N VAL A 198 14.60 -16.21 -42.19
CA VAL A 198 13.43 -15.68 -42.91
C VAL A 198 13.05 -14.30 -42.40
N LEU A 199 12.91 -14.16 -41.08
CA LEU A 199 12.54 -12.90 -40.44
C LEU A 199 13.58 -11.79 -40.68
N MET A 200 14.87 -12.13 -40.62
CA MET A 200 15.97 -11.21 -40.95
C MET A 200 15.96 -10.80 -42.43
N GLY A 201 15.63 -11.71 -43.35
CA GLY A 201 15.45 -11.41 -44.77
C GLY A 201 14.34 -10.39 -45.01
N ILE A 202 13.21 -10.55 -44.31
CA ILE A 202 12.07 -9.60 -44.38
C ILE A 202 12.45 -8.25 -43.78
N MET A 203 13.21 -8.23 -42.68
CA MET A 203 13.71 -6.97 -42.11
C MET A 203 14.62 -6.23 -43.08
N ALA A 204 15.52 -6.93 -43.78
CA ALA A 204 16.42 -6.34 -44.75
C ALA A 204 15.66 -5.79 -45.97
N SER A 205 14.67 -6.53 -46.49
CA SER A 205 13.88 -6.09 -47.66
C SER A 205 12.96 -4.91 -47.34
N GLN A 206 12.45 -4.84 -46.11
CA GLN A 206 11.52 -3.79 -45.67
C GLN A 206 12.20 -2.63 -44.93
N ALA A 207 13.53 -2.61 -44.80
CA ALA A 207 14.28 -1.57 -44.08
C ALA A 207 14.12 -0.14 -44.67
N GLY A 208 13.67 -0.03 -45.93
CA GLY A 208 13.38 1.23 -46.62
C GLY A 208 12.07 1.91 -46.21
N SER A 209 11.66 2.95 -46.95
CA SER A 209 10.51 3.81 -46.64
C SER A 209 9.11 3.16 -46.80
N GLY A 210 9.01 1.85 -47.04
CA GLY A 210 7.77 1.10 -47.30
C GLY A 210 6.81 0.92 -46.09
N PRO A 211 5.66 0.24 -46.28
CA PRO A 211 4.65 0.01 -45.23
C PRO A 211 5.25 -0.71 -44.02
N SER A 212 5.10 -0.12 -42.83
CA SER A 212 5.86 -0.53 -41.63
C SER A 212 5.09 -1.42 -40.65
N SER A 213 3.94 -1.93 -41.08
CA SER A 213 3.09 -2.83 -40.30
C SER A 213 3.74 -4.20 -40.14
N ALA A 214 4.32 -4.76 -41.20
CA ALA A 214 5.01 -6.05 -41.16
C ALA A 214 6.25 -6.01 -40.25
N LEU A 215 7.11 -5.00 -40.40
CA LEU A 215 8.34 -4.83 -39.60
C LEU A 215 8.08 -4.91 -38.09
N ARG A 216 7.01 -4.26 -37.63
CA ARG A 216 6.66 -4.29 -36.20
C ARG A 216 6.48 -5.72 -35.72
N TRP A 217 5.66 -6.51 -36.41
CA TRP A 217 5.35 -7.86 -35.97
C TRP A 217 6.53 -8.81 -36.13
N VAL A 218 7.31 -8.66 -37.21
CA VAL A 218 8.56 -9.40 -37.41
C VAL A 218 9.56 -9.17 -36.27
N LEU A 219 9.75 -7.92 -35.83
CA LEU A 219 10.59 -7.60 -34.67
C LEU A 219 10.07 -8.25 -33.38
N SER A 220 8.76 -8.27 -33.19
CA SER A 220 8.11 -8.92 -32.04
C SER A 220 8.31 -10.45 -32.06
N CYS A 221 8.21 -11.07 -33.23
CA CYS A 221 8.50 -12.49 -33.43
C CYS A 221 9.97 -12.81 -33.11
N LEU A 222 10.92 -12.02 -33.63
CA LEU A 222 12.34 -12.19 -33.35
C LEU A 222 12.66 -12.04 -31.86
N ALA A 223 12.08 -11.04 -31.19
CA ALA A 223 12.25 -10.89 -29.75
C ALA A 223 11.73 -12.11 -28.98
N THR A 224 10.59 -12.66 -29.39
CA THR A 224 10.00 -13.87 -28.78
C THR A 224 10.90 -15.09 -29.00
N LEU A 225 11.48 -15.25 -30.20
CA LEU A 225 12.42 -16.34 -30.50
C LEU A 225 13.70 -16.24 -29.68
N LEU A 226 14.30 -15.06 -29.61
CA LEU A 226 15.55 -14.82 -28.88
C LEU A 226 15.40 -15.07 -27.37
N ARG A 227 14.24 -14.74 -26.79
CA ARG A 227 13.95 -14.99 -25.36
C ARG A 227 13.92 -16.46 -24.97
N LYS A 228 13.62 -17.35 -25.93
CA LYS A 228 13.50 -18.80 -25.73
C LYS A 228 14.82 -19.54 -25.93
N GLN A 229 15.86 -18.86 -26.41
CA GLN A 229 17.17 -19.49 -26.62
C GLN A 229 17.86 -19.78 -25.28
N ASP A 230 18.62 -20.86 -25.24
CA ASP A 230 19.42 -21.25 -24.08
C ASP A 230 20.69 -20.40 -23.96
N LEU A 231 21.38 -20.49 -22.83
CA LEU A 231 22.59 -19.70 -22.57
C LEU A 231 23.71 -20.02 -23.58
N ALA A 232 23.84 -21.29 -23.99
CA ALA A 232 24.85 -21.73 -24.93
C ALA A 232 24.65 -21.08 -26.31
N ALA A 233 23.40 -20.92 -26.77
CA ALA A 233 23.11 -20.31 -28.06
C ALA A 233 23.65 -18.88 -28.19
N TRP A 234 23.76 -18.13 -27.08
CA TRP A 234 24.28 -16.76 -27.08
C TRP A 234 25.79 -16.67 -27.29
N SER A 235 26.51 -17.79 -27.21
CA SER A 235 27.93 -17.86 -27.58
C SER A 235 28.14 -17.90 -29.10
N TYR A 236 27.12 -18.30 -29.87
CA TYR A 236 27.23 -18.42 -31.32
C TYR A 236 27.08 -17.06 -32.02
N PRO A 237 27.92 -16.77 -33.04
CA PRO A 237 27.84 -15.52 -33.80
C PRO A 237 26.48 -15.29 -34.48
N VAL A 238 25.80 -16.35 -34.92
CA VAL A 238 24.50 -16.27 -35.60
C VAL A 238 23.44 -15.65 -34.69
N THR A 239 23.36 -16.09 -33.43
CA THR A 239 22.41 -15.56 -32.44
C THR A 239 22.68 -14.07 -32.18
N LEU A 240 23.95 -13.70 -32.02
CA LEU A 240 24.35 -12.31 -31.84
C LEU A 240 24.06 -11.45 -33.08
N GLN A 241 24.23 -11.98 -34.28
CA GLN A 241 23.91 -11.29 -35.52
C GLN A 241 22.41 -10.99 -35.63
N VAL A 242 21.55 -11.97 -35.30
CA VAL A 242 20.09 -11.77 -35.26
C VAL A 242 19.72 -10.71 -34.20
N TYR A 243 20.34 -10.77 -33.03
CA TYR A 243 20.15 -9.76 -31.98
C TYR A 243 20.58 -8.37 -32.41
N HIS A 244 21.75 -8.22 -33.04
CA HIS A 244 22.24 -6.95 -33.57
C HIS A 244 21.37 -6.40 -34.70
N GLY A 245 20.80 -7.28 -35.52
CA GLY A 245 19.74 -6.96 -36.47
C GLY A 245 18.57 -6.25 -35.79
N LEU A 246 18.00 -6.86 -34.75
CA LEU A 246 16.92 -6.26 -33.97
C LEU A 246 17.34 -4.94 -33.30
N LEU A 247 18.55 -4.88 -32.74
CA LEU A 247 19.08 -3.70 -32.04
C LEU A 247 19.21 -2.49 -32.98
N SER A 248 19.61 -2.68 -34.24
CA SER A 248 19.72 -1.58 -35.21
C SER A 248 18.40 -0.82 -35.44
N PHE A 249 17.24 -1.46 -35.22
CA PHE A 249 15.94 -0.82 -35.39
C PHE A 249 15.50 0.02 -34.17
N THR A 250 16.28 0.05 -33.07
CA THR A 250 15.95 0.87 -31.89
C THR A 250 16.14 2.38 -32.10
N VAL A 251 16.77 2.77 -33.20
CA VAL A 251 16.93 4.17 -33.64
C VAL A 251 16.14 4.49 -34.91
N HIS A 252 15.30 3.57 -35.37
CA HIS A 252 14.54 3.72 -36.61
C HIS A 252 13.65 4.96 -36.61
N ALA A 253 13.54 5.67 -37.74
CA ALA A 253 12.78 6.93 -37.84
C ALA A 253 11.28 6.75 -37.47
N LYS A 254 10.66 5.65 -37.91
CA LYS A 254 9.23 5.37 -37.67
C LYS A 254 8.96 4.92 -36.22
N PRO A 255 8.12 5.65 -35.44
CA PRO A 255 7.93 5.38 -34.01
C PRO A 255 7.37 4.00 -33.65
N LYS A 256 6.46 3.44 -34.46
CA LYS A 256 5.84 2.12 -34.18
C LYS A 256 6.88 0.99 -34.24
N VAL A 257 7.78 1.04 -35.22
CA VAL A 257 8.87 0.07 -35.40
C VAL A 257 9.90 0.23 -34.28
N ARG A 258 10.33 1.48 -34.03
CA ARG A 258 11.30 1.80 -32.99
C ARG A 258 10.88 1.36 -31.60
N LYS A 259 9.65 1.70 -31.18
CA LYS A 259 9.13 1.32 -29.86
C LYS A 259 9.03 -0.20 -29.69
N GLU A 260 8.67 -0.92 -30.76
CA GLU A 260 8.62 -2.39 -30.72
C GLU A 260 10.02 -3.00 -30.64
N ALA A 261 11.00 -2.48 -31.39
CA ALA A 261 12.40 -2.91 -31.28
C ALA A 261 12.94 -2.65 -29.86
N GLN A 262 12.74 -1.45 -29.32
CA GLN A 262 13.15 -1.10 -27.95
C GLN A 262 12.48 -2.01 -26.90
N HIS A 263 11.18 -2.28 -27.05
CA HIS A 263 10.47 -3.23 -26.20
C HIS A 263 11.06 -4.65 -26.33
N GLY A 264 11.34 -5.10 -27.56
CA GLY A 264 11.99 -6.37 -27.85
C GLY A 264 13.31 -6.51 -27.13
N VAL A 265 14.22 -5.55 -27.28
CA VAL A 265 15.53 -5.51 -26.58
C VAL A 265 15.35 -5.60 -25.06
N CYS A 266 14.49 -4.76 -24.49
CA CYS A 266 14.20 -4.79 -23.05
C CYS A 266 13.64 -6.15 -22.59
N SER A 267 12.76 -6.77 -23.40
CA SER A 267 12.15 -8.05 -23.08
C SER A 267 13.14 -9.22 -23.15
N ILE A 268 14.14 -9.14 -24.02
CA ILE A 268 15.23 -10.13 -24.11
C ILE A 268 16.13 -9.99 -22.89
N LEU A 269 16.70 -8.80 -22.67
CA LEU A 269 17.69 -8.59 -21.62
C LEU A 269 17.16 -8.82 -20.21
N LYS A 270 15.86 -8.62 -19.97
CA LYS A 270 15.23 -8.80 -18.66
C LYS A 270 14.36 -10.05 -18.53
N GLY A 271 14.13 -10.77 -19.64
CA GLY A 271 13.03 -11.74 -19.73
C GLY A 271 13.35 -13.01 -20.49
N SER A 272 14.60 -13.25 -20.87
CA SER A 272 15.06 -14.56 -21.37
C SER A 272 14.89 -15.63 -20.29
N GLU A 273 14.45 -16.82 -20.66
CA GLU A 273 14.03 -17.85 -19.69
C GLU A 273 15.18 -18.34 -18.79
N PHE A 274 16.40 -18.40 -19.32
CA PHE A 274 17.59 -18.81 -18.55
C PHE A 274 17.99 -17.82 -17.45
N LEU A 275 17.39 -16.62 -17.38
CA LEU A 275 17.65 -15.65 -16.31
C LEU A 275 16.88 -15.94 -15.02
N PHE A 276 15.93 -16.89 -15.03
CA PHE A 276 15.07 -17.20 -13.89
C PHE A 276 15.32 -18.58 -13.27
N GLY A 277 16.29 -19.35 -13.78
CA GLY A 277 16.65 -20.66 -13.23
C GLY A 277 17.74 -20.60 -12.16
N ASP A 278 17.99 -21.72 -11.48
CA ASP A 278 18.98 -21.83 -10.39
C ASP A 278 20.42 -21.52 -10.84
N THR A 279 20.74 -21.74 -12.12
CA THR A 279 22.04 -21.45 -12.74
C THR A 279 22.03 -20.16 -13.56
N ALA A 280 21.15 -19.20 -13.24
CA ALA A 280 21.01 -17.97 -14.00
C ALA A 280 22.29 -17.09 -13.94
N PRO A 281 22.78 -16.60 -15.09
CA PRO A 281 23.87 -15.64 -15.09
C PRO A 281 23.39 -14.30 -14.50
N MET A 282 24.30 -13.57 -13.84
CA MET A 282 23.98 -12.26 -13.25
C MET A 282 23.51 -11.23 -14.27
N HIS A 283 24.01 -11.33 -15.51
CA HIS A 283 23.65 -10.46 -16.62
C HIS A 283 23.47 -11.27 -17.89
N HIS A 284 22.57 -10.82 -18.76
CA HIS A 284 22.39 -11.39 -20.08
C HIS A 284 23.65 -11.18 -20.95
N PRO A 285 24.13 -12.17 -21.73
CA PRO A 285 25.35 -12.04 -22.55
C PRO A 285 25.34 -10.86 -23.52
N ALA A 286 24.18 -10.56 -24.12
CA ALA A 286 23.99 -9.43 -25.01
C ALA A 286 23.99 -8.05 -24.32
N ALA A 287 24.00 -7.96 -22.98
CA ALA A 287 23.93 -6.68 -22.26
C ALA A 287 25.13 -5.77 -22.60
N GLN A 288 26.34 -6.33 -22.67
CA GLN A 288 27.54 -5.56 -22.95
C GLN A 288 27.52 -4.96 -24.36
N SER A 289 27.15 -5.75 -25.36
CA SER A 289 27.10 -5.30 -26.74
C SER A 289 25.99 -4.26 -26.97
N THR A 290 24.89 -4.36 -26.22
CA THR A 290 23.79 -3.38 -26.22
C THR A 290 24.22 -2.04 -25.65
N ALA A 291 24.93 -2.05 -24.53
CA ALA A 291 25.45 -0.83 -23.92
C ALA A 291 26.43 -0.10 -24.85
N ARG A 292 27.35 -0.85 -25.48
CA ARG A 292 28.29 -0.29 -26.47
C ARG A 292 27.58 0.34 -27.66
N PHE A 293 26.56 -0.32 -28.20
CA PHE A 293 25.74 0.26 -29.27
C PHE A 293 25.11 1.59 -28.85
N CYS A 294 24.50 1.64 -27.65
CA CYS A 294 23.88 2.87 -27.16
C CYS A 294 24.90 4.01 -27.02
N VAL A 295 26.08 3.73 -26.46
CA VAL A 295 27.15 4.73 -26.32
C VAL A 295 27.62 5.22 -27.69
N GLN A 296 27.87 4.32 -28.63
CA GLN A 296 28.33 4.67 -29.98
C GLN A 296 27.30 5.54 -30.73
N GLU A 297 26.02 5.21 -30.66
CA GLU A 297 24.97 5.99 -31.33
C GLU A 297 24.81 7.39 -30.71
N ILE A 298 25.00 7.51 -29.39
CA ILE A 298 25.00 8.81 -28.73
C ILE A 298 26.21 9.65 -29.15
N GLU A 299 27.40 9.07 -29.20
CA GLU A 299 28.63 9.77 -29.59
C GLU A 299 28.61 10.19 -31.07
N LYS A 300 28.06 9.36 -31.97
CA LYS A 300 27.93 9.70 -33.40
C LYS A 300 26.97 10.85 -33.66
N SER A 301 25.82 10.88 -33.00
CA SER A 301 24.78 11.90 -33.25
C SER A 301 25.07 13.27 -32.59
N GLY A 302 26.16 13.38 -31.81
CA GLY A 302 26.81 14.65 -31.45
C GLY A 302 25.97 15.73 -30.74
N GLY A 303 24.74 15.41 -30.29
CA GLY A 303 23.82 16.31 -29.60
C GLY A 303 23.45 17.61 -30.32
N THR A 304 23.86 17.83 -31.58
CA THR A 304 23.49 19.01 -32.37
C THR A 304 22.91 18.59 -33.73
N LYS A 305 21.74 19.15 -34.07
CA LYS A 305 20.87 18.87 -35.24
C LYS A 305 20.25 17.46 -35.36
N GLU A 306 20.86 16.41 -34.81
CA GLU A 306 20.27 15.04 -34.72
C GLU A 306 19.86 14.63 -33.29
N ALA A 307 19.43 15.59 -32.46
CA ALA A 307 19.03 15.32 -31.07
C ALA A 307 17.93 14.24 -30.93
N THR A 308 17.18 13.94 -32.00
CA THR A 308 16.14 12.91 -32.02
C THR A 308 16.69 11.51 -31.78
N THR A 309 17.78 11.13 -32.46
CA THR A 309 18.40 9.80 -32.30
C THR A 309 18.97 9.66 -30.90
N THR A 310 19.68 10.67 -30.41
CA THR A 310 20.18 10.71 -29.02
C THR A 310 19.03 10.53 -28.03
N MET A 311 17.93 11.28 -28.15
CA MET A 311 16.76 11.11 -27.27
C MET A 311 16.16 9.70 -27.33
N HIS A 312 16.13 9.08 -28.52
CA HIS A 312 15.64 7.71 -28.68
C HIS A 312 16.50 6.69 -27.92
N VAL A 313 17.84 6.84 -28.00
CA VAL A 313 18.78 5.98 -27.27
C VAL A 313 18.72 6.25 -25.78
N LEU A 314 18.60 7.51 -25.33
CA LEU A 314 18.41 7.85 -23.92
C LEU A 314 17.15 7.23 -23.33
N THR A 315 16.05 7.23 -24.10
CA THR A 315 14.79 6.59 -23.70
C THR A 315 14.95 5.08 -23.55
N LEU A 316 15.77 4.45 -24.41
CA LEU A 316 16.10 3.02 -24.29
C LEU A 316 16.99 2.76 -23.06
N LEU A 317 18.04 3.57 -22.87
CA LEU A 317 18.96 3.46 -21.72
C LEU A 317 18.23 3.61 -20.39
N ARG A 318 17.22 4.47 -20.30
CA ARG A 318 16.35 4.55 -19.11
C ARG A 318 15.86 3.19 -18.67
N ASP A 319 15.45 2.35 -19.60
CA ASP A 319 14.91 1.04 -19.27
C ASP A 319 16.04 0.00 -19.12
N LEU A 320 17.18 0.17 -19.78
CA LEU A 320 18.25 -0.83 -19.78
C LEU A 320 19.30 -0.68 -18.67
N LEU A 321 19.58 0.53 -18.19
CA LEU A 321 20.65 0.77 -17.21
C LEU A 321 20.64 -0.20 -16.01
N PRO A 322 19.48 -0.52 -15.37
CA PRO A 322 19.45 -1.44 -14.23
C PRO A 322 19.84 -2.90 -14.52
N CYS A 323 19.88 -3.34 -15.79
CA CYS A 323 20.23 -4.71 -16.15
C CYS A 323 21.66 -4.85 -16.69
N LEU A 324 22.42 -3.76 -16.80
CA LEU A 324 23.76 -3.76 -17.35
C LEU A 324 24.82 -4.12 -16.27
N PRO A 325 25.96 -4.74 -16.67
CA PRO A 325 27.10 -4.93 -15.77
C PRO A 325 27.73 -3.60 -15.34
N LEU A 326 28.34 -3.58 -14.15
CA LEU A 326 28.98 -2.40 -13.54
C LEU A 326 29.86 -1.58 -14.50
N ALA A 327 30.75 -2.24 -15.24
CA ALA A 327 31.65 -1.56 -16.17
C ALA A 327 30.90 -0.81 -17.27
N MET A 328 29.79 -1.37 -17.76
CA MET A 328 28.97 -0.76 -18.81
C MET A 328 28.07 0.35 -18.25
N VAL A 329 27.54 0.18 -17.03
CA VAL A 329 26.81 1.24 -16.33
C VAL A 329 27.70 2.47 -16.16
N LYS A 330 28.95 2.28 -15.71
CA LYS A 330 29.94 3.36 -15.59
C LYS A 330 30.09 4.13 -16.89
N THR A 331 30.41 3.43 -18.00
CA THR A 331 30.58 4.07 -19.32
C THR A 331 29.30 4.78 -19.77
N CYS A 332 28.13 4.16 -19.61
CA CYS A 332 26.87 4.81 -19.96
C CYS A 332 26.62 6.08 -19.14
N CYS A 333 26.87 6.05 -17.82
CA CYS A 333 26.72 7.23 -16.96
C CYS A 333 27.68 8.37 -17.34
N GLU A 334 28.93 8.06 -17.67
CA GLU A 334 29.89 9.06 -18.20
C GLU A 334 29.40 9.69 -19.51
N THR A 335 28.88 8.88 -20.43
CA THR A 335 28.28 9.36 -21.69
C THR A 335 27.04 10.23 -21.43
N LEU A 336 26.16 9.84 -20.50
CA LEU A 336 24.99 10.62 -20.10
C LEU A 336 25.40 12.00 -19.58
N LEU A 337 26.34 12.05 -18.64
CA LEU A 337 26.85 13.31 -18.08
C LEU A 337 27.48 14.16 -19.19
N ARG A 338 28.33 13.58 -20.04
CA ARG A 338 28.98 14.32 -21.14
C ARG A 338 27.94 14.99 -22.05
N VAL A 339 26.87 14.28 -22.40
CA VAL A 339 25.81 14.78 -23.29
C VAL A 339 24.96 15.86 -22.63
N MET A 340 24.79 15.81 -21.31
CA MET A 340 24.10 16.86 -20.57
C MET A 340 24.85 18.20 -20.61
N THR A 341 26.18 18.21 -20.83
CA THR A 341 26.97 19.45 -20.97
C THR A 341 26.61 20.26 -22.24
N LEU A 342 26.00 19.60 -23.24
CA LEU A 342 25.55 20.23 -24.48
C LEU A 342 24.33 21.15 -24.28
N SER A 343 23.79 21.22 -23.05
CA SER A 343 22.76 22.19 -22.63
C SER A 343 21.44 22.13 -23.42
N HIS A 344 21.15 21.01 -24.09
CA HIS A 344 19.89 20.79 -24.77
C HIS A 344 18.82 20.27 -23.79
N VAL A 345 17.82 21.10 -23.48
CA VAL A 345 16.81 20.87 -22.42
C VAL A 345 16.18 19.47 -22.46
N LEU A 346 15.70 19.00 -23.62
CA LEU A 346 15.06 17.68 -23.73
C LEU A 346 16.03 16.51 -23.51
N VAL A 347 17.28 16.69 -23.92
CA VAL A 347 18.32 15.66 -23.80
C VAL A 347 18.71 15.52 -22.33
N THR A 348 18.90 16.66 -21.64
CA THR A 348 19.10 16.69 -20.20
C THR A 348 17.92 16.06 -19.46
N ALA A 349 16.68 16.35 -19.84
CA ALA A 349 15.50 15.73 -19.24
C ALA A 349 15.46 14.20 -19.43
N CYS A 350 15.76 13.70 -20.64
CA CYS A 350 15.83 12.26 -20.90
C CYS A 350 16.98 11.59 -20.12
N ALA A 351 18.13 12.24 -20.01
CA ALA A 351 19.27 11.74 -19.23
C ALA A 351 18.94 11.69 -17.73
N MET A 352 18.31 12.73 -17.17
CA MET A 352 17.81 12.73 -15.80
C MET A 352 16.80 11.60 -15.57
N GLN A 353 15.89 11.35 -16.52
CA GLN A 353 14.96 10.23 -16.43
C GLN A 353 15.68 8.88 -16.42
N ALA A 354 16.78 8.75 -17.17
CA ALA A 354 17.59 7.54 -17.17
C ALA A 354 18.30 7.31 -15.82
N PHE A 355 18.88 8.36 -15.22
CA PHE A 355 19.44 8.30 -13.86
C PHE A 355 18.38 7.96 -12.82
N HIS A 356 17.22 8.62 -12.88
CA HIS A 356 16.11 8.33 -11.98
C HIS A 356 15.70 6.86 -12.05
N SER A 357 15.58 6.30 -13.26
CA SER A 357 15.24 4.89 -13.48
C SER A 357 16.32 3.95 -12.92
N LEU A 358 17.60 4.25 -13.16
CA LEU A 358 18.73 3.49 -12.61
C LEU A 358 18.62 3.39 -11.08
N PHE A 359 18.44 4.51 -10.37
CA PHE A 359 18.40 4.50 -8.91
C PHE A 359 17.08 3.94 -8.36
N SER A 360 15.95 4.19 -9.04
CA SER A 360 14.63 3.68 -8.65
C SER A 360 14.55 2.15 -8.73
N ALA A 361 15.30 1.54 -9.65
CA ALA A 361 15.38 0.10 -9.77
C ALA A 361 16.17 -0.59 -8.63
N LYS A 362 16.82 0.19 -7.75
CA LYS A 362 17.60 -0.30 -6.61
C LYS A 362 18.64 -1.37 -7.00
N PRO A 363 19.55 -1.09 -7.95
CA PRO A 363 20.50 -2.05 -8.48
C PRO A 363 21.45 -2.60 -7.40
N GLY A 364 21.76 -3.89 -7.46
CA GLY A 364 22.77 -4.51 -6.60
C GLY A 364 24.21 -4.12 -6.98
N LEU A 365 25.19 -4.55 -6.18
CA LEU A 365 26.62 -4.23 -6.36
C LEU A 365 27.20 -4.69 -7.71
N ALA A 366 26.64 -5.73 -8.33
CA ALA A 366 27.05 -6.21 -9.66
C ALA A 366 26.72 -5.21 -10.79
N CYS A 367 25.71 -4.35 -10.59
CA CYS A 367 25.27 -3.33 -11.54
C CYS A 367 25.79 -1.93 -11.16
N LEU A 368 25.81 -1.59 -9.86
CA LEU A 368 26.21 -0.27 -9.38
C LEU A 368 26.87 -0.39 -7.99
N SER A 369 28.16 -0.04 -7.91
CA SER A 369 28.88 0.01 -6.62
C SER A 369 28.52 1.28 -5.83
N ALA A 370 28.81 1.27 -4.53
CA ALA A 370 28.56 2.42 -3.66
C ALA A 370 29.41 3.64 -4.07
N GLU A 371 30.68 3.42 -4.44
CA GLU A 371 31.61 4.46 -4.86
C GLU A 371 31.18 5.09 -6.18
N LEU A 372 30.76 4.29 -7.16
CA LEU A 372 30.26 4.81 -8.44
C LEU A 372 28.97 5.61 -8.23
N ASN A 373 28.06 5.14 -7.37
CA ASN A 373 26.85 5.90 -7.04
C ASN A 373 27.20 7.26 -6.40
N ALA A 374 28.14 7.29 -5.44
CA ALA A 374 28.62 8.53 -4.80
C ALA A 374 29.31 9.49 -5.80
N GLN A 375 30.07 8.96 -6.76
CA GLN A 375 30.67 9.74 -7.84
C GLN A 375 29.60 10.36 -8.75
N ILE A 376 28.57 9.59 -9.13
CA ILE A 376 27.46 10.09 -9.94
C ILE A 376 26.70 11.19 -9.19
N ILE A 377 26.40 10.98 -7.90
CA ILE A 377 25.78 12.01 -7.03
C ILE A 377 26.60 13.30 -7.05
N THR A 378 27.92 13.19 -6.91
CA THR A 378 28.81 14.35 -6.89
C THR A 378 28.78 15.11 -8.23
N ALA A 379 28.80 14.38 -9.35
CA ALA A 379 28.73 14.97 -10.69
C ALA A 379 27.35 15.60 -11.00
N LEU A 380 26.26 15.05 -10.47
CA LEU A 380 24.91 15.57 -10.71
C LEU A 380 24.67 16.95 -10.10
N TYR A 381 25.48 17.39 -9.12
CA TYR A 381 25.39 18.75 -8.59
C TYR A 381 25.76 19.82 -9.60
N ASP A 382 26.64 19.53 -10.56
CA ASP A 382 27.03 20.48 -11.61
C ASP A 382 25.86 20.79 -12.56
N TYR A 383 24.80 19.97 -12.52
CA TYR A 383 23.57 20.10 -13.30
C TYR A 383 22.37 20.55 -12.46
N MET A 384 22.60 21.10 -11.26
CA MET A 384 21.53 21.66 -10.43
C MET A 384 20.84 22.83 -11.18
N PRO A 385 19.54 22.73 -11.50
CA PRO A 385 18.83 23.79 -12.22
C PRO A 385 18.58 25.03 -11.36
N SER A 386 18.18 26.13 -12.00
CA SER A 386 17.73 27.34 -11.29
C SER A 386 16.48 27.07 -10.46
N GLU A 387 16.32 27.77 -9.34
CA GLU A 387 15.12 27.73 -8.49
C GLU A 387 13.83 28.13 -9.23
N ASN A 388 13.96 28.82 -10.37
CA ASN A 388 12.86 29.24 -11.22
C ASN A 388 12.41 28.16 -12.23
N ASP A 389 13.26 27.17 -12.50
CA ASP A 389 13.04 26.14 -13.52
C ASP A 389 12.27 24.95 -12.94
N LEU A 390 10.94 25.07 -12.92
CA LEU A 390 10.04 24.09 -12.29
C LEU A 390 10.34 22.63 -12.68
N GLN A 391 10.23 22.28 -13.96
CA GLN A 391 10.33 20.87 -14.40
C GLN A 391 11.74 20.28 -14.24
N PRO A 392 12.82 20.97 -14.67
CA PRO A 392 14.19 20.47 -14.44
C PRO A 392 14.51 20.29 -12.96
N LEU A 393 14.13 21.24 -12.10
CA LEU A 393 14.44 21.18 -10.67
C LEU A 393 13.70 20.04 -9.97
N LEU A 394 12.42 19.80 -10.32
CA LEU A 394 11.68 18.64 -9.84
C LEU A 394 12.34 17.32 -10.26
N ALA A 395 12.78 17.22 -11.52
CA ALA A 395 13.48 16.04 -12.01
C ALA A 395 14.81 15.82 -11.28
N TRP A 396 15.58 16.89 -11.05
CA TRP A 396 16.84 16.84 -10.32
C TRP A 396 16.63 16.38 -8.87
N LEU A 397 15.66 16.96 -8.15
CA LEU A 397 15.32 16.55 -6.78
C LEU A 397 14.94 15.06 -6.72
N ALA A 398 14.09 14.59 -7.64
CA ALA A 398 13.68 13.19 -7.70
C ALA A 398 14.86 12.24 -7.97
N VAL A 399 15.78 12.60 -8.88
CA VAL A 399 17.01 11.83 -9.13
C VAL A 399 17.87 11.78 -7.87
N MET A 400 18.12 12.93 -7.25
CA MET A 400 18.98 13.04 -6.07
C MET A 400 18.42 12.29 -4.87
N GLU A 401 17.10 12.34 -4.64
CA GLU A 401 16.42 11.55 -3.60
C GLU A 401 16.68 10.04 -3.80
N LYS A 402 16.44 9.52 -5.01
CA LYS A 402 16.60 8.09 -5.30
C LYS A 402 18.07 7.67 -5.33
N ALA A 403 18.98 8.53 -5.78
CA ALA A 403 20.42 8.26 -5.77
C ALA A 403 20.93 8.06 -4.34
N HIS A 404 20.57 8.94 -3.41
CA HIS A 404 20.95 8.83 -2.00
C HIS A 404 20.26 7.66 -1.31
N SER A 405 18.98 7.42 -1.58
CA SER A 405 18.25 6.26 -1.02
C SER A 405 18.88 4.93 -1.47
N ASN A 406 19.32 4.86 -2.74
CA ASN A 406 20.06 3.71 -3.24
C ASN A 406 21.46 3.61 -2.59
N LEU A 407 22.14 4.75 -2.38
CA LEU A 407 23.46 4.78 -1.73
C LEU A 407 23.35 4.29 -0.28
N ALA A 408 22.37 4.75 0.49
CA ALA A 408 22.15 4.31 1.87
C ALA A 408 21.96 2.79 1.97
N ARG A 409 21.23 2.20 1.03
CA ARG A 409 21.03 0.75 0.95
C ARG A 409 22.31 -0.02 0.63
N LEU A 410 23.18 0.54 -0.20
CA LEU A 410 24.46 -0.10 -0.57
C LEU A 410 25.51 0.09 0.53
N GLN A 411 25.64 1.31 1.06
CA GLN A 411 26.61 1.70 2.08
C GLN A 411 26.14 2.98 2.80
N TRP A 412 25.65 2.84 4.02
CA TRP A 412 24.98 3.92 4.76
C TRP A 412 25.95 5.00 5.27
N ASP A 413 27.15 4.62 5.68
CA ASP A 413 28.21 5.49 6.18
C ASP A 413 28.68 6.47 5.09
N LEU A 414 28.91 5.97 3.89
CA LEU A 414 29.22 6.79 2.73
C LEU A 414 28.06 7.72 2.37
N CYS A 415 26.81 7.22 2.41
CA CYS A 415 25.62 8.03 2.17
C CYS A 415 25.55 9.23 3.12
N TRP A 416 25.77 9.02 4.42
CA TRP A 416 25.76 10.07 5.42
C TRP A 416 26.82 11.14 5.17
N GLY A 417 27.96 10.76 4.60
CA GLY A 417 28.96 11.71 4.09
C GLY A 417 28.40 12.72 3.08
N HIS A 418 27.51 12.28 2.19
CA HIS A 418 26.96 13.07 1.08
C HIS A 418 25.63 13.79 1.42
N LEU A 419 24.84 13.28 2.37
CA LEU A 419 23.54 13.86 2.73
C LEU A 419 23.58 15.34 3.13
N PRO A 420 24.54 15.87 3.92
CA PRO A 420 24.56 17.28 4.30
C PRO A 420 24.49 18.24 3.10
N ARG A 421 25.20 17.92 2.01
CA ARG A 421 25.20 18.76 0.80
C ARG A 421 23.82 18.78 0.14
N LEU A 422 23.11 17.65 0.11
CA LEU A 422 21.77 17.58 -0.44
C LEU A 422 20.75 18.30 0.45
N PHE A 423 20.90 18.20 1.78
CA PHE A 423 20.05 18.94 2.71
C PHE A 423 20.16 20.44 2.50
N THR A 424 21.39 20.97 2.39
CA THR A 424 21.59 22.39 2.06
C THR A 424 20.97 22.77 0.73
N ALA A 425 21.18 21.97 -0.33
CA ALA A 425 20.62 22.25 -1.66
C ALA A 425 19.07 22.22 -1.66
N ALA A 426 18.46 21.20 -1.05
CA ALA A 426 17.02 21.06 -0.97
C ALA A 426 16.37 22.12 -0.08
N VAL A 427 17.03 22.58 0.99
CA VAL A 427 16.56 23.73 1.77
C VAL A 427 16.57 24.99 0.91
N SER A 428 17.61 25.25 0.12
CA SER A 428 17.61 26.40 -0.81
C SER A 428 16.45 26.34 -1.80
N CYS A 429 16.09 25.14 -2.31
CA CYS A 429 14.92 24.97 -3.18
C CYS A 429 13.59 25.41 -2.55
N LEU A 430 13.50 25.52 -1.21
CA LEU A 430 12.31 26.05 -0.54
C LEU A 430 12.08 27.56 -0.79
N LEU A 431 13.05 28.27 -1.35
CA LEU A 431 12.90 29.66 -1.81
C LEU A 431 12.25 29.78 -3.19
N SER A 432 12.03 28.67 -3.88
CA SER A 432 11.40 28.67 -5.20
C SER A 432 10.02 29.34 -5.16
N PRO A 433 9.64 30.12 -6.18
CA PRO A 433 8.29 30.67 -6.27
C PRO A 433 7.23 29.60 -6.54
N HIS A 434 7.63 28.37 -6.90
CA HIS A 434 6.72 27.30 -7.31
C HIS A 434 6.35 26.39 -6.13
N PRO A 435 5.07 26.31 -5.73
CA PRO A 435 4.64 25.45 -4.61
C PRO A 435 4.96 23.97 -4.79
N GLN A 436 5.00 23.50 -6.05
CA GLN A 436 5.36 22.12 -6.39
C GLN A 436 6.82 21.81 -6.02
N VAL A 437 7.74 22.76 -6.19
CA VAL A 437 9.16 22.61 -5.82
C VAL A 437 9.28 22.57 -4.30
N LEU A 438 8.59 23.46 -3.58
CA LEU A 438 8.56 23.45 -2.11
C LEU A 438 8.08 22.10 -1.58
N ALA A 439 6.97 21.58 -2.11
CA ALA A 439 6.43 20.28 -1.73
C ALA A 439 7.42 19.14 -2.03
N ALA A 440 8.05 19.13 -3.21
CA ALA A 440 9.02 18.11 -3.61
C ALA A 440 10.29 18.14 -2.75
N ALA A 441 10.85 19.33 -2.47
CA ALA A 441 12.02 19.50 -1.62
C ALA A 441 11.73 19.07 -0.17
N THR A 442 10.57 19.48 0.36
CA THR A 442 10.10 19.06 1.70
C THR A 442 9.97 17.54 1.79
N GLN A 443 9.35 16.93 0.78
CA GLN A 443 9.18 15.48 0.73
C GLN A 443 10.52 14.76 0.58
N THR A 444 11.43 15.28 -0.26
CA THR A 444 12.79 14.74 -0.41
C THR A 444 13.51 14.68 0.93
N LEU A 445 13.53 15.80 1.67
CA LEU A 445 14.15 15.87 3.00
C LEU A 445 13.56 14.84 3.97
N LYS A 446 12.22 14.70 3.98
CA LYS A 446 11.52 13.72 4.83
C LYS A 446 11.83 12.27 4.44
N VAL A 447 11.85 11.95 3.14
CA VAL A 447 12.17 10.61 2.63
C VAL A 447 13.59 10.24 3.00
N LEU A 448 14.55 11.15 2.86
CA LEU A 448 15.94 10.91 3.25
C LEU A 448 16.07 10.66 4.76
N LEU A 449 15.32 11.39 5.59
CA LEU A 449 15.28 11.11 7.03
C LEU A 449 14.70 9.73 7.34
N SER A 450 13.61 9.33 6.69
CA SER A 450 12.96 8.05 6.96
C SER A 450 13.70 6.84 6.38
N GLU A 451 14.25 6.95 5.17
CA GLU A 451 14.85 5.83 4.45
C GLU A 451 16.37 5.73 4.64
N CYS A 452 17.08 6.86 4.79
CA CYS A 452 18.55 6.86 4.86
C CYS A 452 19.09 7.03 6.29
N VAL A 453 18.35 7.74 7.16
CA VAL A 453 18.82 8.07 8.52
C VAL A 453 18.18 7.18 9.57
N ALA A 454 16.84 7.07 9.58
CA ALA A 454 16.10 6.35 10.63
C ALA A 454 16.55 4.91 10.88
N PRO A 455 16.84 4.07 9.86
CA PRO A 455 17.26 2.69 10.10
C PRO A 455 18.58 2.57 10.86
N HIS A 456 19.48 3.54 10.69
CA HIS A 456 20.85 3.50 11.22
C HIS A 456 21.05 4.39 12.45
N MET A 457 20.01 5.10 12.91
CA MET A 457 20.10 5.93 14.11
C MET A 457 20.52 5.12 15.34
N ALA A 458 20.02 3.88 15.50
CA ALA A 458 20.39 3.03 16.64
C ALA A 458 21.91 2.81 16.76
N GLU A 459 22.65 2.82 15.65
CA GLU A 459 24.10 2.57 15.58
C GLU A 459 24.95 3.74 16.11
N LEU A 460 24.39 4.96 16.16
CA LEU A 460 25.09 6.17 16.63
C LEU A 460 25.37 6.18 18.14
N GLY A 461 24.63 5.40 18.93
CA GLY A 461 24.65 5.51 20.39
C GLY A 461 24.23 6.89 20.91
N PRO A 462 24.43 7.17 22.21
CA PRO A 462 24.15 8.49 22.79
C PRO A 462 25.20 9.52 22.32
N VAL A 463 24.75 10.57 21.63
CA VAL A 463 25.62 11.63 21.11
C VAL A 463 25.90 12.66 22.20
N SER A 464 27.18 12.96 22.45
CA SER A 464 27.58 14.03 23.37
C SER A 464 27.44 15.42 22.72
N ALA A 465 27.60 16.50 23.49
CA ALA A 465 27.63 17.86 22.93
C ALA A 465 28.80 18.10 21.95
N SER A 466 29.90 17.34 22.09
CA SER A 466 30.99 17.32 21.11
C SER A 466 30.64 16.36 19.98
N VAL A 467 30.30 16.92 18.82
CA VAL A 467 29.80 16.15 17.69
C VAL A 467 30.98 15.69 16.82
N SER A 468 31.36 14.41 16.93
CA SER A 468 32.37 13.78 16.09
C SER A 468 31.79 12.59 15.30
N GLY A 469 32.49 12.16 14.24
CA GLY A 469 32.11 10.99 13.46
C GLY A 469 30.75 11.11 12.76
N PRO A 470 29.98 10.02 12.63
CA PRO A 470 28.70 9.99 11.92
C PRO A 470 27.66 11.03 12.43
N ALA A 471 27.70 11.36 13.72
CA ALA A 471 26.81 12.35 14.33
C ALA A 471 27.01 13.76 13.75
N SER A 472 28.22 14.06 13.25
CA SER A 472 28.56 15.37 12.67
C SER A 472 27.80 15.63 11.36
N HIS A 473 27.50 14.58 10.60
CA HIS A 473 26.69 14.69 9.39
C HIS A 473 25.25 15.05 9.74
N VAL A 474 24.65 14.34 10.70
CA VAL A 474 23.28 14.61 11.18
C VAL A 474 23.16 16.03 11.75
N CYS A 475 24.16 16.48 12.52
CA CYS A 475 24.20 17.85 13.03
C CYS A 475 24.23 18.89 11.89
N ARG A 476 25.10 18.71 10.88
CA ARG A 476 25.14 19.61 9.71
C ARG A 476 23.83 19.63 8.92
N MET A 477 23.21 18.46 8.72
CA MET A 477 21.90 18.36 8.08
C MET A 477 20.82 19.10 8.88
N PHE A 478 20.82 18.94 10.20
CA PHE A 478 19.89 19.63 11.09
C PHE A 478 20.08 21.15 11.05
N ARG A 479 21.33 21.63 11.13
CA ARG A 479 21.66 23.07 11.02
C ARG A 479 21.22 23.67 9.68
N ALA A 480 21.36 22.94 8.58
CA ALA A 480 20.88 23.38 7.28
C ALA A 480 19.36 23.62 7.28
N VAL A 481 18.57 22.75 7.93
CA VAL A 481 17.12 22.94 8.05
C VAL A 481 16.76 24.03 9.06
N GLU A 482 17.52 24.14 10.16
CA GLU A 482 17.33 25.21 11.16
C GLU A 482 17.55 26.61 10.55
N GLU A 483 18.47 26.77 9.60
CA GLU A 483 18.62 28.02 8.83
C GLU A 483 17.34 28.40 8.06
N GLY A 484 16.50 27.40 7.74
CA GLY A 484 15.16 27.57 7.18
C GLY A 484 14.18 28.34 8.07
N LEU A 485 14.50 28.57 9.35
CA LEU A 485 13.69 29.40 10.26
C LEU A 485 14.00 30.89 10.14
N THR A 486 15.02 31.28 9.37
CA THR A 486 15.32 32.70 9.13
C THR A 486 14.22 33.37 8.29
N TYR A 487 14.12 34.69 8.37
CA TYR A 487 13.05 35.47 7.72
C TYR A 487 13.02 35.31 6.18
N ARG A 488 14.16 35.02 5.54
CA ARG A 488 14.23 34.75 4.08
C ARG A 488 13.31 33.60 3.64
N PHE A 489 13.03 32.65 4.54
CA PHE A 489 12.22 31.47 4.29
C PHE A 489 10.78 31.62 4.83
N HIS A 490 10.33 32.84 5.16
CA HIS A 490 9.01 33.06 5.77
C HIS A 490 7.86 32.35 5.02
N ALA A 491 7.86 32.42 3.67
CA ALA A 491 6.86 31.76 2.84
C ALA A 491 6.90 30.21 2.90
N ALA A 492 8.02 29.63 3.32
CA ALA A 492 8.26 28.20 3.42
C ALA A 492 8.34 27.69 4.87
N TRP A 493 8.07 28.51 5.88
CA TRP A 493 8.14 28.09 7.28
C TRP A 493 7.27 26.87 7.60
N ALA A 494 6.07 26.76 7.02
CA ALA A 494 5.23 25.58 7.15
C ALA A 494 5.94 24.29 6.69
N SER A 495 6.71 24.36 5.60
CA SER A 495 7.52 23.25 5.09
C SER A 495 8.71 22.96 6.00
N VAL A 496 9.42 23.99 6.46
CA VAL A 496 10.57 23.86 7.37
C VAL A 496 10.15 23.19 8.69
N LEU A 497 9.03 23.62 9.27
CA LEU A 497 8.46 23.03 10.49
C LEU A 497 8.12 21.55 10.31
N GLN A 498 7.61 21.15 9.13
CA GLN A 498 7.37 19.73 8.82
C GLN A 498 8.66 18.91 8.76
N VAL A 499 9.75 19.48 8.22
CA VAL A 499 11.05 18.79 8.18
C VAL A 499 11.68 18.74 9.57
N LEU A 500 11.62 19.81 10.36
CA LEU A 500 12.08 19.82 11.76
C LEU A 500 11.33 18.80 12.60
N ARG A 501 10.02 18.71 12.44
CA ARG A 501 9.20 17.66 13.05
C ARG A 501 9.73 16.27 12.69
N ALA A 502 9.97 15.99 11.42
CA ALA A 502 10.52 14.70 10.98
C ALA A 502 11.91 14.42 11.59
N PHE A 503 12.76 15.44 11.71
CA PHE A 503 14.05 15.32 12.42
C PHE A 503 13.88 14.95 13.89
N PHE A 504 12.94 15.59 14.60
CA PHE A 504 12.67 15.26 16.00
C PHE A 504 12.10 13.85 16.15
N GLU A 505 11.22 13.42 15.23
CA GLU A 505 10.65 12.07 15.18
C GLU A 505 11.75 11.01 15.04
N VAL A 506 12.68 11.21 14.10
CA VAL A 506 13.73 10.25 13.73
C VAL A 506 14.93 10.32 14.68
N CYS A 507 15.51 11.50 14.86
CA CYS A 507 16.81 11.67 15.51
C CYS A 507 16.72 12.11 16.98
N GLY A 508 15.54 12.51 17.46
CA GLY A 508 15.40 13.21 18.74
C GLY A 508 15.92 12.45 19.96
N ARG A 509 15.80 11.11 19.99
CA ARG A 509 16.24 10.29 21.13
C ARG A 509 17.74 10.39 21.43
N GLN A 510 18.58 10.47 20.40
CA GLN A 510 20.04 10.42 20.54
C GLN A 510 20.68 11.79 20.32
N CYS A 511 20.08 12.60 19.46
CA CYS A 511 20.64 13.87 18.99
C CYS A 511 20.06 15.10 19.70
N HIS A 512 19.22 14.92 20.72
CA HIS A 512 18.63 16.05 21.43
C HIS A 512 19.63 17.10 21.97
N PRO A 513 20.90 16.82 22.35
CA PRO A 513 21.78 17.83 22.93
C PRO A 513 22.02 19.06 22.04
N PHE A 514 22.17 18.89 20.73
CA PHE A 514 22.37 20.02 19.81
C PHE A 514 21.06 20.61 19.26
N MET A 515 19.92 19.94 19.47
CA MET A 515 18.59 20.40 19.03
C MET A 515 17.93 21.37 20.02
N ARG A 516 18.43 21.46 21.26
CA ARG A 516 17.83 22.31 22.32
C ARG A 516 17.70 23.77 21.92
N LYS A 517 18.73 24.34 21.28
CA LYS A 517 18.70 25.74 20.81
C LYS A 517 17.57 25.98 19.80
N CYS A 518 17.36 25.03 18.89
CA CYS A 518 16.26 25.10 17.93
C CYS A 518 14.89 25.06 18.64
N LEU A 519 14.71 24.20 19.66
CA LEU A 519 13.47 24.17 20.44
C LEU A 519 13.18 25.52 21.12
N GLN A 520 14.22 26.17 21.64
CA GLN A 520 14.12 27.54 22.17
C GLN A 520 13.69 28.52 21.08
N SER A 521 14.37 28.53 19.93
CA SER A 521 14.01 29.39 18.80
C SER A 521 12.59 29.16 18.29
N LEU A 522 12.09 27.92 18.26
CA LEU A 522 10.70 27.61 17.91
C LEU A 522 9.72 28.19 18.92
N CYS A 523 10.00 28.03 20.22
CA CYS A 523 9.14 28.60 21.25
C CYS A 523 9.13 30.13 21.15
N ASP A 524 10.28 30.78 21.00
CA ASP A 524 10.38 32.23 20.85
C ASP A 524 9.67 32.74 19.57
N LEU A 525 9.80 32.01 18.46
CA LEU A 525 9.12 32.32 17.20
C LEU A 525 7.59 32.27 17.36
N ARG A 526 7.07 31.32 18.13
CA ARG A 526 5.63 31.23 18.40
C ARG A 526 5.08 32.43 19.18
N HIS A 527 5.89 33.05 20.03
CA HIS A 527 5.51 34.27 20.77
C HIS A 527 5.58 35.53 19.90
N SER A 528 6.14 35.44 18.70
CA SER A 528 6.20 36.58 17.79
C SER A 528 4.78 37.00 17.37
N PRO A 529 4.49 38.31 17.30
CA PRO A 529 3.16 38.80 16.98
C PRO A 529 2.73 38.33 15.59
N HIS A 530 1.49 37.83 15.47
CA HIS A 530 0.89 37.38 14.21
C HIS A 530 1.57 36.18 13.52
N PHE A 531 2.24 35.29 14.27
CA PHE A 531 2.82 34.07 13.69
C PHE A 531 1.73 33.16 13.07
N PRO A 532 1.78 32.84 11.76
CA PRO A 532 0.67 32.18 11.06
C PRO A 532 0.63 30.65 11.20
N HIS A 533 1.73 30.01 11.60
CA HIS A 533 1.90 28.55 11.58
C HIS A 533 1.95 27.91 12.97
N THR A 534 1.13 28.42 13.90
CA THR A 534 1.09 27.94 15.30
C THR A 534 0.81 26.44 15.37
N SER A 535 -0.08 25.92 14.54
CA SER A 535 -0.47 24.50 14.56
C SER A 535 0.67 23.56 14.14
N GLU A 536 1.43 23.93 13.12
CA GLU A 536 2.57 23.19 12.61
C GLU A 536 3.73 23.21 13.61
N LEU A 537 3.92 24.36 14.27
CA LEU A 537 4.92 24.53 15.32
C LEU A 537 4.58 23.70 16.56
N ASP A 538 3.32 23.74 17.02
CA ASP A 538 2.84 22.95 18.16
C ASP A 538 3.03 21.44 17.88
N ARG A 539 2.82 21.00 16.64
CA ARG A 539 3.11 19.62 16.19
C ARG A 539 4.61 19.29 16.17
N ALA A 540 5.46 20.23 15.77
CA ALA A 540 6.91 20.02 15.78
C ALA A 540 7.44 19.91 17.23
N VAL A 541 7.01 20.80 18.12
CA VAL A 541 7.34 20.72 19.55
C VAL A 541 6.75 19.46 20.19
N GLY A 542 5.52 19.09 19.82
CA GLY A 542 4.90 17.83 20.23
C GLY A 542 5.72 16.60 19.82
N ALA A 543 6.23 16.56 18.59
CA ALA A 543 7.14 15.50 18.16
C ALA A 543 8.44 15.46 18.97
N ALA A 544 8.99 16.62 19.35
CA ALA A 544 10.13 16.68 20.25
C ALA A 544 9.79 16.10 21.64
N VAL A 545 8.63 16.45 22.22
CA VAL A 545 8.16 15.87 23.49
C VAL A 545 8.03 14.35 23.40
N ALA A 546 7.43 13.83 22.33
CA ALA A 546 7.18 12.41 22.14
C ALA A 546 8.46 11.57 22.01
N ARG A 547 9.57 12.16 21.54
CA ARG A 547 10.82 11.43 21.27
C ARG A 547 11.96 11.76 22.21
N MET A 548 12.11 13.02 22.59
CA MET A 548 13.16 13.49 23.51
C MET A 548 12.68 13.45 24.97
N GLY A 549 11.36 13.48 25.19
CA GLY A 549 10.75 13.58 26.51
C GLY A 549 10.50 15.03 26.95
N PRO A 550 9.52 15.25 27.85
CA PRO A 550 9.14 16.58 28.31
C PRO A 550 10.25 17.26 29.13
N GLU A 551 11.09 16.48 29.79
CA GLU A 551 12.21 17.00 30.58
C GLU A 551 13.25 17.71 29.71
N VAL A 552 13.59 17.14 28.55
CA VAL A 552 14.56 17.76 27.63
C VAL A 552 14.02 19.07 27.08
N LEU A 553 12.71 19.12 26.77
CA LEU A 553 12.04 20.35 26.36
C LEU A 553 12.11 21.40 27.48
N LEU A 554 11.74 21.05 28.71
CA LEU A 554 11.68 22.00 29.82
C LEU A 554 13.07 22.47 30.31
N GLN A 555 14.12 21.67 30.07
CA GLN A 555 15.50 22.11 30.26
C GLN A 555 15.96 23.09 29.16
N ALA A 556 15.36 23.05 27.97
CA ALA A 556 15.66 24.00 26.89
C ALA A 556 14.81 25.28 26.99
N VAL A 557 13.55 25.14 27.42
CA VAL A 557 12.55 26.20 27.49
C VAL A 557 11.79 26.06 28.81
N ALA A 558 12.10 26.92 29.78
CA ALA A 558 11.42 26.91 31.08
C ALA A 558 9.93 27.20 30.91
N LEU A 559 9.07 26.54 31.69
CA LEU A 559 7.62 26.74 31.60
C LEU A 559 7.18 28.15 32.03
N GLU A 560 7.99 28.86 32.81
CA GLU A 560 7.68 30.22 33.34
C GLU A 560 6.34 30.25 34.09
N ILE A 561 6.07 29.16 34.84
CA ILE A 561 4.92 29.05 35.75
C ILE A 561 5.45 28.54 37.10
N ASP A 562 5.36 29.34 38.15
CA ASP A 562 5.81 29.05 39.51
C ASP A 562 4.80 29.41 40.61
N GLY A 563 3.71 30.11 40.29
CA GLY A 563 2.67 30.51 41.24
C GLY A 563 2.89 31.87 41.91
N THR A 564 3.97 32.58 41.57
CA THR A 564 4.34 33.90 42.11
C THR A 564 4.15 35.03 41.09
N GLU A 565 3.49 34.77 39.98
CA GLU A 565 3.38 35.69 38.85
C GLU A 565 2.57 36.94 39.20
N GLU A 566 3.11 38.11 38.83
CA GLU A 566 2.46 39.41 38.99
C GLU A 566 1.34 39.62 37.96
N THR A 567 1.53 39.11 36.74
CA THR A 567 0.56 39.17 35.64
C THR A 567 0.05 37.76 35.28
N LEU A 568 -1.19 37.67 34.78
CA LEU A 568 -1.86 36.40 34.46
C LEU A 568 -1.75 36.00 32.99
N ASP A 569 -0.68 36.44 32.31
CA ASP A 569 -0.53 36.28 30.87
C ASP A 569 0.07 34.92 30.46
N PHE A 570 0.69 34.18 31.39
CA PHE A 570 1.28 32.84 31.25
C PHE A 570 1.73 32.50 29.82
N PRO A 571 2.77 33.17 29.28
CA PRO A 571 3.12 33.12 27.85
C PRO A 571 3.37 31.69 27.35
N ARG A 572 3.92 30.82 28.20
CA ARG A 572 4.28 29.43 27.87
C ARG A 572 3.27 28.38 28.33
N SER A 573 2.09 28.79 28.81
CA SER A 573 1.01 27.87 29.21
C SER A 573 0.55 26.92 28.09
N TRP A 574 0.70 27.32 26.82
CA TRP A 574 0.39 26.49 25.66
C TRP A 574 1.24 25.21 25.57
N LEU A 575 2.39 25.15 26.26
CA LEU A 575 3.19 23.93 26.35
C LEU A 575 2.47 22.82 27.13
N LEU A 576 1.60 23.16 28.09
CA LEU A 576 0.86 22.17 28.89
C LEU A 576 -0.02 21.25 28.00
N PRO A 577 -0.93 21.75 27.14
CA PRO A 577 -1.69 20.89 26.24
C PRO A 577 -0.81 20.20 25.19
N VAL A 578 0.28 20.82 24.72
CA VAL A 578 1.20 20.17 23.77
C VAL A 578 1.89 18.98 24.41
N ILE A 579 2.37 19.12 25.66
CA ILE A 579 2.98 18.02 26.42
C ILE A 579 1.94 16.94 26.69
N ARG A 580 0.73 17.32 27.14
CA ARG A 580 -0.38 16.38 27.40
C ARG A 580 -0.64 15.44 26.22
N ASP A 581 -0.72 16.01 25.02
CA ASP A 581 -1.16 15.28 23.83
C ASP A 581 -0.04 14.40 23.22
N HIS A 582 1.23 14.65 23.58
CA HIS A 582 2.38 14.00 22.94
C HIS A 582 3.30 13.22 23.90
N VAL A 583 3.18 13.38 25.22
CA VAL A 583 4.04 12.71 26.18
C VAL A 583 3.80 11.19 26.19
N GLN A 584 4.90 10.46 26.01
CA GLN A 584 4.98 8.99 26.05
C GLN A 584 6.46 8.60 26.21
N GLY A 585 6.76 7.39 26.68
CA GLY A 585 8.16 6.95 26.73
C GLY A 585 9.02 7.73 27.74
N SER A 586 8.41 8.27 28.79
CA SER A 586 9.04 9.23 29.72
C SER A 586 9.21 8.67 31.13
N ARG A 587 9.92 9.40 32.01
CA ARG A 587 10.13 9.01 33.40
C ARG A 587 8.95 9.45 34.28
N LEU A 588 8.34 8.51 35.01
CA LEU A 588 7.34 8.81 36.05
C LEU A 588 7.94 9.62 37.20
N SER A 589 9.23 9.38 37.51
CA SER A 589 9.95 10.17 38.51
C SER A 589 9.94 11.67 38.17
N PHE A 590 10.07 12.05 36.90
CA PHE A 590 10.05 13.45 36.48
C PHE A 590 8.70 14.12 36.77
N PHE A 591 7.59 13.43 36.52
CA PHE A 591 6.27 13.95 36.90
C PHE A 591 6.17 14.16 38.42
N THR A 592 6.74 13.23 39.19
CA THR A 592 6.70 13.28 40.65
C THR A 592 7.60 14.39 41.23
N SER A 593 8.77 14.63 40.65
CA SER A 593 9.73 15.61 41.15
C SER A 593 9.50 17.03 40.65
N TYR A 594 8.87 17.20 39.48
CA TYR A 594 8.67 18.52 38.85
C TYR A 594 7.19 18.94 38.84
N PHE A 595 6.32 18.15 38.20
CA PHE A 595 4.93 18.56 37.96
C PHE A 595 4.03 18.46 39.19
N LEU A 596 4.21 17.46 40.06
CA LEU A 596 3.41 17.34 41.28
C LEU A 596 3.65 18.50 42.27
N PRO A 597 4.89 18.90 42.59
CA PRO A 597 5.14 20.09 43.40
C PRO A 597 4.54 21.34 42.78
N LEU A 598 4.71 21.53 41.47
CA LEU A 598 4.13 22.68 40.76
C LEU A 598 2.60 22.71 40.88
N ALA A 599 1.92 21.58 40.65
CA ALA A 599 0.47 21.50 40.80
C ALA A 599 0.00 21.80 42.23
N ALA A 600 0.78 21.41 43.25
CA ALA A 600 0.50 21.73 44.64
C ALA A 600 0.65 23.23 44.93
N THR A 601 1.72 23.86 44.46
CA THR A 601 1.94 25.31 44.59
C THR A 601 0.81 26.11 43.94
N LEU A 602 0.45 25.78 42.69
CA LEU A 602 -0.64 26.45 41.98
C LEU A 602 -2.00 26.22 42.68
N LYS A 603 -2.22 25.05 43.28
CA LYS A 603 -3.44 24.81 44.07
C LYS A 603 -3.47 25.64 45.35
N SER A 604 -2.36 25.74 46.09
CA SER A 604 -2.25 26.60 47.27
C SER A 604 -2.57 28.05 46.92
N ARG A 605 -1.96 28.53 45.83
CA ARG A 605 -2.18 29.89 45.32
C ARG A 605 -3.65 30.13 44.95
N ALA A 606 -4.30 29.17 44.29
CA ALA A 606 -5.71 29.26 43.96
C ALA A 606 -6.60 29.37 45.21
N VAL A 607 -6.26 28.67 46.31
CA VAL A 607 -6.99 28.73 47.57
C VAL A 607 -6.77 30.06 48.28
N GLU A 608 -5.54 30.57 48.35
CA GLU A 608 -5.23 31.89 48.91
C GLU A 608 -5.99 33.01 48.21
N LEU A 609 -6.01 32.99 46.87
CA LEU A 609 -6.74 33.97 46.07
C LEU A 609 -8.25 33.87 46.28
N ALA A 610 -8.79 32.66 46.42
CA ALA A 610 -10.20 32.46 46.74
C ALA A 610 -10.56 33.05 48.10
N GLN A 611 -9.71 32.84 49.12
CA GLN A 611 -9.88 33.42 50.46
C GLN A 611 -9.77 34.95 50.45
N ALA A 612 -8.93 35.51 49.58
CA ALA A 612 -8.79 36.94 49.36
C ALA A 612 -9.91 37.57 48.49
N GLY A 613 -10.93 36.79 48.09
CA GLY A 613 -12.04 37.27 47.25
C GLY A 613 -11.73 37.42 45.76
N LYS A 614 -10.52 37.03 45.33
CA LYS A 614 -10.04 37.08 43.93
C LYS A 614 -10.47 35.85 43.14
N SER A 615 -11.76 35.76 42.85
CA SER A 615 -12.38 34.54 42.29
C SER A 615 -11.89 34.20 40.88
N LEU A 616 -11.62 35.19 40.02
CA LEU A 616 -11.18 34.95 38.64
C LEU A 616 -9.77 34.37 38.63
N GLU A 617 -8.86 34.99 39.37
CA GLU A 617 -7.47 34.60 39.49
C GLU A 617 -7.36 33.21 40.12
N SER A 618 -8.14 32.94 41.18
CA SER A 618 -8.25 31.62 41.77
C SER A 618 -8.63 30.55 40.73
N LYS A 619 -9.64 30.80 39.88
CA LYS A 619 -10.05 29.86 38.82
C LYS A 619 -8.97 29.63 37.77
N ILE A 620 -8.17 30.65 37.44
CA ILE A 620 -7.07 30.50 36.47
C ILE A 620 -6.00 29.55 37.03
N TYR A 621 -5.53 29.78 38.25
CA TYR A 621 -4.57 28.87 38.91
C TYR A 621 -5.15 27.47 39.13
N ASP A 622 -6.44 27.36 39.45
CA ASP A 622 -7.11 26.07 39.60
C ASP A 622 -7.22 25.31 38.26
N THR A 623 -7.37 26.04 37.14
CA THR A 623 -7.34 25.47 35.79
C THR A 623 -5.94 24.99 35.42
N LEU A 624 -4.89 25.77 35.72
CA LEU A 624 -3.50 25.40 35.45
C LEU A 624 -3.09 24.14 36.21
N GLN A 625 -3.38 24.05 37.52
CA GLN A 625 -3.08 22.83 38.27
C GLN A 625 -3.85 21.62 37.72
N TRP A 626 -5.12 21.80 37.33
CA TRP A 626 -5.89 20.73 36.71
C TRP A 626 -5.27 20.27 35.38
N GLN A 627 -4.84 21.20 34.52
CA GLN A 627 -4.14 20.89 33.27
C GLN A 627 -2.87 20.06 33.52
N ILE A 628 -2.11 20.34 34.58
CA ILE A 628 -0.95 19.51 34.96
C ILE A 628 -1.35 18.06 35.22
N TRP A 629 -2.43 17.84 35.98
CA TRP A 629 -2.95 16.50 36.21
C TRP A 629 -3.41 15.80 34.94
N THR A 630 -3.96 16.53 33.96
CA THR A 630 -4.38 15.92 32.68
C THR A 630 -3.23 15.35 31.85
N MET A 631 -1.98 15.73 32.12
CA MET A 631 -0.80 15.15 31.47
C MET A 631 -0.44 13.76 32.01
N LEU A 632 -0.84 13.43 33.24
CA LEU A 632 -0.45 12.20 33.93
C LEU A 632 -0.75 10.92 33.12
N PRO A 633 -1.91 10.74 32.46
CA PRO A 633 -2.15 9.57 31.63
C PRO A 633 -1.12 9.36 30.50
N GLY A 634 -0.59 10.43 29.92
CA GLY A 634 0.46 10.33 28.91
C GLY A 634 1.79 9.86 29.50
N PHE A 635 2.16 10.35 30.70
CA PHE A 635 3.31 9.86 31.45
C PHE A 635 3.20 8.36 31.79
N CYS A 636 1.99 7.84 31.95
CA CYS A 636 1.72 6.42 32.14
C CYS A 636 1.80 5.57 30.85
N THR A 637 2.04 6.17 29.68
CA THR A 637 2.18 5.44 28.40
C THR A 637 3.64 5.07 28.16
N ARG A 638 3.96 3.77 28.30
CA ARG A 638 5.31 3.19 28.21
C ARG A 638 6.37 3.95 29.05
N PRO A 639 6.20 4.11 30.36
CA PRO A 639 7.19 4.79 31.17
C PRO A 639 8.48 3.99 31.27
N THR A 640 9.62 4.66 31.46
CA THR A 640 10.93 3.99 31.47
C THR A 640 11.42 3.53 32.84
N ASP A 641 10.71 3.89 33.92
CA ASP A 641 11.15 3.73 35.31
C ASP A 641 10.03 3.29 36.27
N VAL A 642 9.03 2.53 35.79
CA VAL A 642 7.84 2.14 36.57
C VAL A 642 8.23 1.47 37.90
N ALA A 643 9.10 0.46 37.85
CA ALA A 643 9.49 -0.31 39.03
C ALA A 643 10.16 0.53 40.13
N ALA A 644 10.92 1.57 39.74
CA ALA A 644 11.63 2.43 40.69
C ALA A 644 10.73 3.57 41.21
N SER A 645 9.84 4.10 40.37
CA SER A 645 9.20 5.40 40.61
C SER A 645 7.75 5.30 41.06
N PHE A 646 7.03 4.20 40.76
CA PHE A 646 5.60 4.11 41.05
C PHE A 646 5.27 4.22 42.55
N LYS A 647 6.12 3.69 43.43
CA LYS A 647 5.97 3.81 44.90
C LYS A 647 5.87 5.27 45.36
N GLY A 648 6.64 6.18 44.77
CA GLY A 648 6.62 7.60 45.11
C GLY A 648 5.33 8.30 44.68
N LEU A 649 4.67 7.79 43.65
CA LEU A 649 3.44 8.33 43.09
C LEU A 649 2.17 7.73 43.75
N ALA A 650 2.24 6.46 44.18
CA ALA A 650 1.07 5.68 44.57
C ALA A 650 0.21 6.32 45.67
N ARG A 651 0.84 6.84 46.74
CA ARG A 651 0.11 7.49 47.85
C ARG A 651 -0.68 8.71 47.37
N THR A 652 -0.03 9.57 46.59
CA THR A 652 -0.64 10.79 46.05
C THR A 652 -1.83 10.48 45.16
N LEU A 653 -1.75 9.44 44.31
CA LEU A 653 -2.88 9.01 43.49
C LEU A 653 -4.04 8.47 44.34
N GLY A 654 -3.75 7.69 45.38
CA GLY A 654 -4.76 7.17 46.30
C GLY A 654 -5.54 8.29 46.99
N THR A 655 -4.82 9.28 47.53
CA THR A 655 -5.41 10.48 48.14
C THR A 655 -6.24 11.26 47.12
N ALA A 656 -5.73 11.47 45.91
CA ALA A 656 -6.46 12.19 44.86
C ALA A 656 -7.78 11.50 44.46
N ILE A 657 -7.81 10.17 44.36
CA ILE A 657 -9.06 9.43 44.05
C ILE A 657 -10.11 9.61 45.14
N SER A 658 -9.67 9.58 46.41
CA SER A 658 -10.54 9.66 47.58
C SER A 658 -11.08 11.09 47.80
N GLU A 659 -10.19 12.08 47.80
CA GLU A 659 -10.49 13.44 48.27
C GLU A 659 -10.80 14.43 47.14
N ARG A 660 -10.32 14.17 45.91
CA ARG A 660 -10.42 15.11 44.78
C ARG A 660 -11.34 14.60 43.67
N ALA A 661 -12.63 14.93 43.79
CA ALA A 661 -13.63 14.57 42.80
C ALA A 661 -13.31 15.11 41.39
N ASP A 662 -12.71 16.29 41.31
CA ASP A 662 -12.27 16.96 40.07
C ASP A 662 -11.16 16.19 39.32
N LEU A 663 -10.29 15.47 40.04
CA LEU A 663 -9.18 14.71 39.46
C LEU A 663 -9.45 13.22 39.28
N ARG A 664 -10.48 12.70 39.95
CA ARG A 664 -10.76 11.27 40.05
C ARG A 664 -10.75 10.56 38.69
N LEU A 665 -11.39 11.14 37.68
CA LEU A 665 -11.45 10.57 36.32
C LEU A 665 -10.06 10.49 35.68
N THR A 666 -9.30 11.57 35.76
CA THR A 666 -7.95 11.69 35.22
C THR A 666 -7.02 10.67 35.86
N VAL A 667 -7.06 10.53 37.19
CA VAL A 667 -6.23 9.56 37.92
C VAL A 667 -6.65 8.12 37.59
N CYS A 668 -7.95 7.83 37.50
CA CYS A 668 -8.46 6.53 37.07
C CYS A 668 -8.03 6.18 35.64
N GLN A 669 -8.03 7.16 34.72
CA GLN A 669 -7.50 6.99 33.37
C GLN A 669 -5.99 6.72 33.40
N ALA A 670 -5.22 7.46 34.18
CA ALA A 670 -3.78 7.26 34.31
C ALA A 670 -3.43 5.85 34.79
N LEU A 671 -4.09 5.37 35.84
CA LEU A 671 -3.91 4.02 36.36
C LEU A 671 -4.26 2.94 35.31
N ARG A 672 -5.38 3.11 34.59
CA ARG A 672 -5.73 2.19 33.49
C ARG A 672 -4.70 2.20 32.38
N THR A 673 -4.21 3.37 31.99
CA THR A 673 -3.17 3.51 30.97
C THR A 673 -1.85 2.86 31.43
N LEU A 674 -1.46 3.05 32.68
CA LEU A 674 -0.25 2.45 33.24
C LEU A 674 -0.30 0.92 33.19
N ILE A 675 -1.41 0.32 33.58
CA ILE A 675 -1.54 -1.15 33.61
C ILE A 675 -1.64 -1.74 32.19
N SER A 676 -2.36 -1.06 31.29
CA SER A 676 -2.62 -1.56 29.93
C SER A 676 -1.49 -1.29 28.94
N LYS A 677 -0.80 -0.15 29.06
CA LYS A 677 0.21 0.33 28.10
C LYS A 677 1.55 0.69 28.73
N GLY A 678 1.66 0.70 30.05
CA GLY A 678 2.87 1.12 30.76
C GLY A 678 3.67 -0.02 31.37
N CYS A 679 3.01 -1.04 31.92
CA CYS A 679 3.68 -2.23 32.45
C CYS A 679 3.94 -3.22 31.30
N GLU A 680 5.13 -3.15 30.71
CA GLU A 680 5.53 -4.03 29.60
C GLU A 680 6.15 -5.33 30.13
N THR A 681 6.73 -5.32 31.33
CA THR A 681 7.34 -6.49 31.98
C THR A 681 6.54 -7.02 33.17
N ASP A 682 6.73 -8.30 33.51
CA ASP A 682 6.08 -8.91 34.69
C ASP A 682 6.53 -8.27 36.01
N ALA A 683 7.78 -7.80 36.09
CA ALA A 683 8.29 -7.09 37.26
C ALA A 683 7.56 -5.76 37.49
N GLU A 684 7.28 -5.00 36.44
CA GLU A 684 6.52 -3.75 36.53
C GLU A 684 5.05 -4.02 36.89
N ARG A 685 4.45 -5.07 36.30
CA ARG A 685 3.09 -5.51 36.66
C ARG A 685 3.02 -5.90 38.14
N ALA A 686 4.01 -6.62 38.65
CA ALA A 686 4.09 -7.02 40.05
C ALA A 686 4.26 -5.80 40.98
N GLU A 687 5.13 -4.83 40.63
CA GLU A 687 5.32 -3.63 41.44
C GLU A 687 4.03 -2.81 41.54
N VAL A 688 3.34 -2.56 40.42
CA VAL A 688 2.04 -1.86 40.43
C VAL A 688 0.98 -2.69 41.16
N GLY A 689 0.97 -4.01 40.93
CA GLY A 689 0.06 -4.97 41.54
C GLY A 689 0.18 -5.02 43.07
N ARG A 690 1.37 -4.77 43.63
CA ARG A 690 1.62 -4.72 45.09
C ARG A 690 0.77 -3.67 45.80
N PHE A 691 0.36 -2.62 45.09
CA PHE A 691 -0.48 -1.54 45.63
C PHE A 691 -1.99 -1.81 45.51
N SER A 692 -2.39 -2.97 44.97
CA SER A 692 -3.81 -3.35 44.86
C SER A 692 -4.52 -3.34 46.22
N LYS A 693 -3.83 -3.73 47.30
CA LYS A 693 -4.33 -3.67 48.68
C LYS A 693 -4.70 -2.26 49.16
N ASN A 694 -4.14 -1.23 48.54
CA ASN A 694 -4.41 0.17 48.85
C ASN A 694 -5.43 0.76 47.87
N PHE A 695 -5.25 0.54 46.56
CA PHE A 695 -6.10 1.15 45.54
C PHE A 695 -7.49 0.52 45.44
N LEU A 696 -7.60 -0.81 45.48
CA LEU A 696 -8.90 -1.48 45.32
C LEU A 696 -9.89 -1.09 46.42
N PRO A 697 -9.54 -1.04 47.73
CA PRO A 697 -10.45 -0.56 48.76
C PRO A 697 -10.91 0.88 48.54
N ILE A 698 -10.01 1.79 48.13
CA ILE A 698 -10.36 3.19 47.82
C ILE A 698 -11.38 3.22 46.67
N LEU A 699 -11.11 2.48 45.59
CA LEU A 699 -12.00 2.42 44.43
C LEU A 699 -13.35 1.76 44.76
N PHE A 700 -13.38 0.70 45.58
CA PHE A 700 -14.61 0.07 46.05
C PHE A 700 -15.47 1.02 46.88
N ASN A 701 -14.85 1.79 47.77
CA ASN A 701 -15.54 2.80 48.58
C ASN A 701 -16.15 3.89 47.69
N VAL A 702 -15.34 4.47 46.79
CA VAL A 702 -15.80 5.50 45.84
C VAL A 702 -16.91 4.98 44.93
N TYR A 703 -16.82 3.72 44.48
CA TYR A 703 -17.86 3.11 43.65
C TYR A 703 -19.18 2.87 44.41
N SER A 704 -19.08 2.56 45.70
CA SER A 704 -20.21 2.18 46.56
C SER A 704 -20.89 3.36 47.25
N GLN A 705 -20.38 4.57 47.11
CA GLN A 705 -21.03 5.78 47.60
C GLN A 705 -22.24 6.12 46.72
N PRO A 706 -23.44 6.36 47.31
CA PRO A 706 -24.56 6.94 46.57
C PRO A 706 -24.14 8.33 46.10
N GLY A 707 -24.20 8.57 44.80
CA GLY A 707 -23.68 9.81 44.22
C GLY A 707 -24.38 11.02 44.83
N ASP A 708 -23.61 12.04 45.21
CA ASP A 708 -24.15 13.39 45.35
C ASP A 708 -24.79 13.80 44.03
N ALA A 709 -25.78 14.70 44.06
CA ALA A 709 -26.54 15.18 42.90
C ALA A 709 -25.69 15.74 41.72
N GLY A 710 -24.35 15.76 41.82
CA GLY A 710 -23.40 16.13 40.76
C GLY A 710 -22.51 15.00 40.19
N GLY A 711 -22.54 13.77 40.70
CA GLY A 711 -21.70 12.67 40.20
C GLY A 711 -22.32 11.94 38.99
N SER A 712 -21.75 12.08 37.79
CA SER A 712 -22.30 11.47 36.57
C SER A 712 -22.18 9.94 36.59
N ALA A 713 -23.17 9.23 36.02
CA ALA A 713 -23.08 7.78 35.79
C ALA A 713 -21.81 7.36 35.00
N ALA A 714 -21.24 8.30 34.24
CA ALA A 714 -19.96 8.13 33.55
C ALA A 714 -18.78 7.92 34.52
N ASP A 715 -18.78 8.59 35.67
CA ASP A 715 -17.67 8.56 36.63
C ASP A 715 -17.61 7.21 37.34
N ARG A 716 -18.78 6.73 37.75
CA ARG A 716 -18.94 5.41 38.34
C ARG A 716 -18.51 4.30 37.38
N ARG A 717 -18.77 4.45 36.07
CA ARG A 717 -18.28 3.51 35.05
C ARG A 717 -16.75 3.55 34.93
N ALA A 718 -16.15 4.74 34.90
CA ALA A 718 -14.69 4.89 34.83
C ALA A 718 -13.98 4.25 36.05
N VAL A 719 -14.56 4.38 37.25
CA VAL A 719 -14.07 3.73 38.46
C VAL A 719 -14.15 2.20 38.34
N LEU A 720 -15.29 1.67 37.88
CA LEU A 720 -15.45 0.21 37.68
C LEU A 720 -14.49 -0.36 36.63
N ASP A 721 -14.27 0.35 35.53
CA ASP A 721 -13.30 -0.07 34.52
C ASP A 721 -11.87 -0.05 35.07
N THR A 722 -11.58 0.86 36.01
CA THR A 722 -10.28 0.93 36.70
C THR A 722 -10.10 -0.23 37.66
N ILE A 723 -11.15 -0.57 38.41
CA ILE A 723 -11.19 -1.77 39.26
C ILE A 723 -10.90 -3.02 38.43
N ARG A 724 -11.62 -3.21 37.31
CA ARG A 724 -11.40 -4.35 36.40
C ARG A 724 -9.96 -4.43 35.91
N MET A 725 -9.36 -3.29 35.56
CA MET A 725 -7.98 -3.25 35.12
C MET A 725 -7.01 -3.67 36.23
N TYR A 726 -7.18 -3.18 37.46
CA TYR A 726 -6.35 -3.59 38.60
C TYR A 726 -6.48 -5.08 38.94
N LEU A 727 -7.69 -5.65 38.82
CA LEU A 727 -7.90 -7.08 39.06
C LEU A 727 -7.07 -7.96 38.11
N THR A 728 -6.70 -7.47 36.93
CA THR A 728 -5.81 -8.22 36.01
C THR A 728 -4.40 -8.43 36.53
N ILE A 729 -3.93 -7.58 37.45
CA ILE A 729 -2.58 -7.60 38.04
C ILE A 729 -2.61 -7.82 39.56
N THR A 730 -3.79 -8.12 40.13
CA THR A 730 -3.94 -8.40 41.57
C THR A 730 -3.69 -9.89 41.82
N GLU A 731 -3.00 -10.21 42.92
CA GLU A 731 -2.79 -11.59 43.36
C GLU A 731 -4.13 -12.28 43.68
N GLN A 732 -4.29 -13.53 43.23
CA GLN A 732 -5.55 -14.27 43.34
C GLN A 732 -6.06 -14.38 44.78
N GLN A 733 -5.18 -14.65 45.75
CA GLN A 733 -5.52 -14.75 47.17
C GLN A 733 -6.14 -13.45 47.71
N MET A 734 -5.63 -12.30 47.25
CA MET A 734 -6.18 -11.00 47.63
C MET A 734 -7.55 -10.76 47.02
N VAL A 735 -7.77 -11.19 45.78
CA VAL A 735 -9.11 -11.14 45.15
C VAL A 735 -10.10 -12.00 45.92
N CYS A 736 -9.72 -13.22 46.31
CA CYS A 736 -10.57 -14.11 47.12
C CYS A 736 -10.98 -13.42 48.43
N GLY A 737 -10.04 -12.85 49.18
CA GLY A 737 -10.35 -12.10 50.40
C GLY A 737 -11.24 -10.88 50.20
N PHE A 738 -11.14 -10.17 49.07
CA PHE A 738 -12.08 -9.09 48.73
C PHE A 738 -13.47 -9.62 48.34
N LEU A 739 -13.52 -10.75 47.64
CA LEU A 739 -14.76 -11.39 47.23
C LEU A 739 -15.55 -11.92 48.44
N GLU A 740 -14.86 -12.49 49.44
CA GLU A 740 -15.45 -12.92 50.70
C GLU A 740 -16.09 -11.73 51.44
N LYS A 741 -15.34 -10.65 51.66
CA LYS A 741 -15.86 -9.43 52.30
C LYS A 741 -17.03 -8.82 51.54
N ALA A 742 -16.99 -8.83 50.20
CA ALA A 742 -18.10 -8.36 49.38
C ALA A 742 -19.34 -9.27 49.53
N SER A 743 -19.15 -10.58 49.66
CA SER A 743 -20.22 -11.56 49.87
C SER A 743 -20.88 -11.39 51.24
N GLU A 744 -20.08 -11.20 52.30
CA GLU A 744 -20.57 -10.91 53.66
C GLU A 744 -21.43 -9.63 53.67
N LYS A 745 -20.93 -8.56 53.03
CA LYS A 745 -21.65 -7.29 52.94
C LYS A 745 -22.93 -7.38 52.09
N LEU A 746 -22.97 -8.27 51.10
CA LEU A 746 -24.17 -8.53 50.30
C LEU A 746 -25.30 -9.16 51.14
N THR A 747 -24.95 -10.03 52.10
CA THR A 747 -25.92 -10.71 52.98
C THR A 747 -26.24 -9.95 54.26
N GLY A 748 -25.55 -8.84 54.53
CA GLY A 748 -25.76 -8.02 55.73
C GLY A 748 -27.18 -7.42 55.83
N PRO A 749 -27.81 -7.42 57.02
CA PRO A 749 -29.18 -6.95 57.22
C PRO A 749 -29.35 -5.43 57.02
N GLU A 750 -28.28 -4.64 57.10
CA GLU A 750 -28.30 -3.18 56.95
C GLU A 750 -28.03 -2.67 55.52
N SER A 751 -27.92 -3.56 54.54
CA SER A 751 -27.54 -3.19 53.16
C SER A 751 -28.73 -2.65 52.35
N THR A 752 -28.68 -1.36 51.99
CA THR A 752 -29.67 -0.74 51.08
C THR A 752 -29.68 -1.39 49.68
N GLU A 753 -30.78 -1.25 48.91
CA GLU A 753 -30.86 -1.78 47.53
C GLU A 753 -29.70 -1.28 46.66
N PHE A 754 -29.38 0.01 46.73
CA PHE A 754 -28.25 0.60 46.01
C PHE A 754 -26.91 -0.04 46.41
N THR A 755 -26.69 -0.24 47.71
CA THR A 755 -25.48 -0.89 48.23
C THR A 755 -25.38 -2.32 47.74
N ARG A 756 -26.47 -3.11 47.80
CA ARG A 756 -26.54 -4.49 47.28
C ARG A 756 -26.22 -4.54 45.78
N LEU A 757 -26.82 -3.65 45.00
CA LEU A 757 -26.55 -3.56 43.56
C LEU A 757 -25.10 -3.16 43.27
N SER A 758 -24.51 -2.24 44.04
CA SER A 758 -23.13 -1.80 43.87
C SER A 758 -22.14 -2.91 44.19
N ILE A 759 -22.36 -3.63 45.30
CA ILE A 759 -21.56 -4.78 45.69
C ILE A 759 -21.64 -5.88 44.63
N LEU A 760 -22.83 -6.16 44.09
CA LEU A 760 -22.98 -7.14 43.01
C LEU A 760 -22.19 -6.74 41.75
N ASP A 761 -22.09 -5.47 41.39
CA ASP A 761 -21.23 -5.05 40.27
C ASP A 761 -19.74 -5.30 40.55
N LEU A 762 -19.31 -5.12 41.81
CA LEU A 762 -17.94 -5.44 42.23
C LEU A 762 -17.69 -6.94 42.20
N ILE A 763 -18.63 -7.75 42.67
CA ILE A 763 -18.57 -9.23 42.61
C ILE A 763 -18.49 -9.68 41.16
N VAL A 764 -19.31 -9.14 40.25
CA VAL A 764 -19.24 -9.41 38.80
C VAL A 764 -17.84 -9.14 38.26
N ALA A 765 -17.17 -8.06 38.70
CA ALA A 765 -15.81 -7.74 38.27
C ALA A 765 -14.75 -8.69 38.86
N MET A 766 -14.89 -9.09 40.12
CA MET A 766 -13.91 -9.91 40.86
C MET A 766 -14.01 -11.41 40.56
N ALA A 767 -15.22 -11.93 40.32
CA ALA A 767 -15.47 -13.37 40.22
C ALA A 767 -14.57 -14.09 39.18
N PRO A 768 -14.30 -13.55 37.98
CA PRO A 768 -13.39 -14.18 37.02
C PRO A 768 -11.95 -14.41 37.53
N TYR A 769 -11.54 -13.70 38.58
CA TYR A 769 -10.17 -13.70 39.10
C TYR A 769 -10.03 -14.53 40.39
N ALA A 770 -11.12 -15.09 40.93
CA ALA A 770 -11.13 -15.90 42.14
C ALA A 770 -10.68 -17.36 41.90
N ASP A 771 -10.40 -18.08 42.98
CA ASP A 771 -10.15 -19.53 42.94
C ASP A 771 -11.45 -20.35 43.00
N GLU A 772 -11.36 -21.65 42.72
CA GLU A 772 -12.52 -22.54 42.70
C GLU A 772 -13.26 -22.62 44.06
N PRO A 773 -12.58 -22.73 45.22
CA PRO A 773 -13.26 -22.75 46.53
C PRO A 773 -14.03 -21.46 46.83
N SER A 774 -13.46 -20.29 46.52
CA SER A 774 -14.15 -19.01 46.72
C SER A 774 -15.34 -18.87 45.78
N LEU A 775 -15.22 -19.35 44.53
CA LEU A 775 -16.34 -19.40 43.59
C LEU A 775 -17.47 -20.31 44.06
N ALA A 776 -17.15 -21.48 44.63
CA ALA A 776 -18.15 -22.39 45.21
C ALA A 776 -18.87 -21.75 46.41
N THR A 777 -18.15 -21.04 47.28
CA THR A 777 -18.73 -20.29 48.38
C THR A 777 -19.61 -19.15 47.90
N LEU A 778 -19.13 -18.37 46.92
CA LEU A 778 -19.92 -17.32 46.28
C LEU A 778 -21.21 -17.87 45.66
N TYR A 779 -21.13 -19.01 44.96
CA TYR A 779 -22.28 -19.66 44.34
C TYR A 779 -23.35 -19.99 45.38
N ARG A 780 -22.98 -20.63 46.48
CA ARG A 780 -23.90 -20.94 47.59
C ARG A 780 -24.55 -19.68 48.16
N THR A 781 -23.79 -18.59 48.32
CA THR A 781 -24.30 -17.32 48.85
C THR A 781 -25.31 -16.67 47.91
N ILE A 782 -25.08 -16.70 46.59
CA ILE A 782 -25.95 -16.03 45.61
C ILE A 782 -27.09 -16.90 45.08
N GLN A 783 -27.02 -18.24 45.25
CA GLN A 783 -28.01 -19.18 44.73
C GLN A 783 -29.46 -18.83 45.11
N PRO A 784 -29.80 -18.47 46.36
CA PRO A 784 -31.17 -18.06 46.71
C PRO A 784 -31.64 -16.82 45.95
N SER A 785 -30.72 -15.93 45.59
CA SER A 785 -31.02 -14.67 44.89
C SER A 785 -31.32 -14.86 43.40
N LEU A 786 -31.08 -16.06 42.82
CA LEU A 786 -31.47 -16.40 41.45
C LEU A 786 -32.99 -16.38 41.23
N GLN A 787 -33.76 -16.57 42.30
CA GLN A 787 -35.23 -16.52 42.31
C GLN A 787 -35.77 -15.26 43.03
N SER A 788 -34.92 -14.26 43.29
CA SER A 788 -35.34 -13.04 43.97
C SER A 788 -36.40 -12.26 43.17
N LYS A 789 -37.37 -11.66 43.88
CA LYS A 789 -38.37 -10.74 43.30
C LYS A 789 -37.75 -9.40 42.90
N GLU A 790 -36.60 -9.04 43.47
CA GLU A 790 -35.85 -7.83 43.14
C GLU A 790 -35.17 -7.97 41.78
N ARG A 791 -35.79 -7.41 40.73
CA ARG A 791 -35.34 -7.54 39.33
C ARG A 791 -33.88 -7.12 39.13
N GLY A 792 -33.42 -6.09 39.85
CA GLY A 792 -32.05 -5.59 39.78
C GLY A 792 -31.03 -6.57 40.33
N VAL A 793 -31.28 -7.11 41.52
CA VAL A 793 -30.44 -8.11 42.19
C VAL A 793 -30.40 -9.40 41.38
N GLN A 794 -31.57 -9.91 40.98
CA GLN A 794 -31.67 -11.13 40.18
C GLN A 794 -30.84 -11.02 38.88
N LYS A 795 -30.98 -9.92 38.14
CA LYS A 795 -30.20 -9.66 36.92
C LYS A 795 -28.68 -9.69 37.18
N LYS A 796 -28.21 -9.07 38.25
CA LYS A 796 -26.77 -8.99 38.54
C LYS A 796 -26.20 -10.32 39.02
N VAL A 797 -26.96 -11.10 39.77
CA VAL A 797 -26.57 -12.45 40.17
C VAL A 797 -26.38 -13.35 38.94
N TYR A 798 -27.29 -13.30 37.96
CA TYR A 798 -27.06 -14.00 36.69
C TYR A 798 -25.85 -13.46 35.91
N ARG A 799 -25.53 -12.17 36.03
CA ARG A 799 -24.29 -11.63 35.45
C ARG A 799 -23.02 -12.15 36.14
N VAL A 800 -23.06 -12.41 37.45
CA VAL A 800 -21.95 -13.05 38.16
C VAL A 800 -21.70 -14.42 37.53
N LEU A 801 -22.75 -15.23 37.38
CA LEU A 801 -22.66 -16.53 36.72
C LEU A 801 -22.22 -16.42 35.25
N GLU A 802 -22.71 -15.41 34.53
CA GLU A 802 -22.33 -15.15 33.13
C GLU A 802 -20.83 -14.95 33.01
N GLU A 803 -20.24 -14.08 33.83
CA GLU A 803 -18.80 -13.79 33.82
C GLU A 803 -17.96 -15.00 34.24
N VAL A 804 -18.38 -15.74 35.28
CA VAL A 804 -17.69 -16.99 35.70
C VAL A 804 -17.73 -18.04 34.60
N CYS A 805 -18.88 -18.24 33.95
CA CYS A 805 -19.02 -19.19 32.83
C CYS A 805 -18.28 -18.71 31.57
N ALA A 806 -18.15 -17.41 31.36
CA ALA A 806 -17.45 -16.85 30.19
C ALA A 806 -15.92 -16.83 30.35
N ALA A 807 -15.41 -16.77 31.59
CA ALA A 807 -13.99 -16.58 31.86
C ALA A 807 -13.14 -17.77 31.39
N PRO A 808 -12.07 -17.53 30.60
CA PRO A 808 -11.20 -18.59 30.09
C PRO A 808 -10.19 -19.11 31.12
N ARG A 809 -10.27 -18.70 32.39
CA ARG A 809 -9.27 -19.01 33.42
C ARG A 809 -9.49 -20.42 34.02
N PRO A 810 -8.41 -21.18 34.33
CA PRO A 810 -8.53 -22.55 34.83
C PRO A 810 -9.45 -22.73 36.06
N PRO A 811 -9.41 -21.86 37.10
CA PRO A 811 -10.30 -22.00 38.25
C PRO A 811 -11.80 -21.85 37.91
N CYS A 812 -12.14 -20.96 36.98
CA CYS A 812 -13.52 -20.79 36.53
C CYS A 812 -14.01 -22.01 35.72
N GLN A 813 -13.15 -22.55 34.85
CA GLN A 813 -13.48 -23.78 34.10
C GLN A 813 -13.62 -24.99 35.02
N ALA A 814 -12.76 -25.11 36.03
CA ALA A 814 -12.84 -26.17 37.04
C ALA A 814 -14.16 -26.07 37.81
N PHE A 815 -14.53 -24.87 38.29
CA PHE A 815 -15.81 -24.61 38.94
C PHE A 815 -17.02 -25.01 38.08
N VAL A 816 -17.04 -24.61 36.79
CA VAL A 816 -18.14 -24.97 35.87
C VAL A 816 -18.25 -26.48 35.69
N ARG A 817 -17.13 -27.20 35.62
CA ARG A 817 -17.11 -28.67 35.48
C ARG A 817 -17.56 -29.36 36.76
N SER A 818 -17.08 -28.91 37.93
CA SER A 818 -17.41 -29.52 39.22
C SER A 818 -18.87 -29.26 39.65
N HIS A 819 -19.47 -28.15 39.22
CA HIS A 819 -20.82 -27.74 39.59
C HIS A 819 -21.85 -27.85 38.43
N LEU A 820 -21.53 -28.56 37.35
CA LEU A 820 -22.33 -28.60 36.12
C LEU A 820 -23.80 -29.00 36.36
N GLU A 821 -24.03 -30.08 37.14
CA GLU A 821 -25.39 -30.57 37.41
C GLU A 821 -26.21 -29.61 38.28
N GLN A 822 -25.57 -28.86 39.17
CA GLN A 822 -26.23 -27.83 39.98
C GLN A 822 -26.58 -26.61 39.12
N LEU A 823 -25.63 -26.12 38.32
CA LEU A 823 -25.85 -25.03 37.37
C LEU A 823 -26.94 -25.37 36.36
N LYS A 824 -27.00 -26.61 35.86
CA LYS A 824 -28.06 -27.10 34.97
C LYS A 824 -29.43 -27.00 35.63
N ARG A 825 -29.58 -27.54 36.84
CA ARG A 825 -30.84 -27.49 37.58
C ARG A 825 -31.28 -26.05 37.86
N ASP A 826 -30.38 -25.20 38.33
CA ASP A 826 -30.71 -23.83 38.73
C ASP A 826 -31.00 -22.92 37.52
N LEU A 827 -30.27 -23.06 36.40
CA LEU A 827 -30.47 -22.26 35.18
C LEU A 827 -31.71 -22.69 34.36
N LEU A 828 -32.06 -23.97 34.38
CA LEU A 828 -33.28 -24.48 33.73
C LEU A 828 -34.52 -24.24 34.60
N GLY A 829 -34.44 -24.57 35.88
CA GLY A 829 -35.56 -24.44 36.83
C GLY A 829 -36.01 -22.99 37.04
N SER A 830 -35.12 -22.03 36.80
CA SER A 830 -35.43 -20.59 36.90
C SER A 830 -36.12 -19.98 35.67
N LEU A 831 -36.49 -20.77 34.65
CA LEU A 831 -37.13 -20.27 33.42
C LEU A 831 -38.42 -19.48 33.72
N GLN A 832 -39.25 -19.97 34.63
CA GLN A 832 -40.54 -19.36 34.97
C GLN A 832 -40.41 -18.16 35.94
N SER A 833 -39.37 -18.14 36.78
CA SER A 833 -39.14 -17.11 37.80
C SER A 833 -38.16 -16.00 37.38
N ALA A 834 -37.50 -16.13 36.22
CA ALA A 834 -36.56 -15.12 35.71
C ALA A 834 -37.27 -13.86 35.21
N ALA A 835 -37.01 -12.73 35.85
CA ALA A 835 -37.48 -11.42 35.38
C ALA A 835 -36.93 -11.09 33.97
N SER A 836 -37.67 -10.30 33.19
CA SER A 836 -37.29 -9.92 31.82
C SER A 836 -35.83 -9.45 31.67
N PRO A 837 -35.29 -8.57 32.55
CA PRO A 837 -33.90 -8.13 32.45
C PRO A 837 -32.84 -9.21 32.76
N ALA A 838 -33.22 -10.30 33.42
CA ALA A 838 -32.36 -11.41 33.83
C ALA A 838 -32.29 -12.56 32.80
N LYS A 839 -33.27 -12.65 31.88
CA LYS A 839 -33.34 -13.71 30.85
C LYS A 839 -32.09 -13.75 29.97
N ARG A 840 -31.58 -12.59 29.53
CA ARG A 840 -30.40 -12.51 28.64
C ARG A 840 -29.12 -13.02 29.32
N PRO A 841 -28.71 -12.53 30.51
CA PRO A 841 -27.58 -13.10 31.25
C PRO A 841 -27.71 -14.61 31.49
N ARG A 842 -28.89 -15.08 31.90
CA ARG A 842 -29.16 -16.52 32.10
C ARG A 842 -28.90 -17.36 30.86
N LEU A 843 -29.43 -16.94 29.70
CA LEU A 843 -29.22 -17.63 28.42
C LEU A 843 -27.75 -17.61 28.00
N LYS A 844 -27.01 -16.53 28.30
CA LYS A 844 -25.58 -16.48 28.04
C LYS A 844 -24.80 -17.46 28.92
N CYS A 845 -25.17 -17.65 30.19
CA CYS A 845 -24.55 -18.70 31.02
C CYS A 845 -24.65 -20.06 30.33
N LEU A 846 -25.85 -20.44 29.88
CA LEU A 846 -26.07 -21.69 29.14
C LEU A 846 -25.23 -21.76 27.86
N LEU A 847 -25.19 -20.67 27.08
CA LEU A 847 -24.37 -20.58 25.88
C LEU A 847 -22.89 -20.81 26.18
N HIS A 848 -22.36 -20.20 27.24
CA HIS A 848 -20.95 -20.33 27.62
C HIS A 848 -20.63 -21.74 28.13
N ILE A 849 -21.51 -22.34 28.95
CA ILE A 849 -21.38 -23.73 29.40
C ILE A 849 -21.34 -24.68 28.20
N VAL A 850 -22.27 -24.54 27.25
CA VAL A 850 -22.28 -25.36 26.02
C VAL A 850 -20.98 -25.18 25.25
N LYS A 851 -20.52 -23.94 25.04
CA LYS A 851 -19.25 -23.67 24.35
C LYS A 851 -18.07 -24.36 25.03
N GLN A 852 -17.96 -24.29 26.35
CA GLN A 852 -16.89 -24.94 27.11
C GLN A 852 -16.95 -26.47 27.00
N LEU A 853 -18.14 -27.08 26.97
CA LEU A 853 -18.32 -28.52 26.79
C LEU A 853 -18.04 -28.98 25.34
N THR A 854 -18.22 -28.10 24.36
CA THR A 854 -17.99 -28.39 22.93
C THR A 854 -16.57 -28.09 22.43
N GLY A 855 -15.74 -27.39 23.21
CA GLY A 855 -14.47 -26.78 22.80
C GLY A 855 -13.27 -27.70 22.51
N GLY A 856 -13.48 -28.97 22.18
CA GLY A 856 -12.42 -29.91 21.77
C GLY A 856 -12.15 -29.98 20.26
N ALA A 857 -12.96 -29.34 19.40
CA ALA A 857 -12.75 -29.34 17.94
C ALA A 857 -13.42 -28.12 17.29
N TRP A 858 -12.67 -27.40 16.45
CA TRP A 858 -13.22 -26.34 15.60
C TRP A 858 -14.21 -26.94 14.58
N LEU A 859 -15.48 -26.57 14.67
CA LEU A 859 -16.50 -26.83 13.64
C LEU A 859 -17.22 -25.52 13.31
N GLY A 860 -17.48 -25.30 12.02
CA GLY A 860 -18.11 -24.10 11.50
C GLY A 860 -19.53 -23.84 12.01
N PRO A 861 -20.16 -22.71 11.63
CA PRO A 861 -21.41 -22.21 12.23
C PRO A 861 -22.59 -23.19 12.22
N TRP A 862 -22.63 -24.15 11.30
CA TRP A 862 -23.66 -25.19 11.23
C TRP A 862 -23.45 -26.35 12.23
N GLY A 863 -22.20 -26.68 12.59
CA GLY A 863 -21.89 -27.71 13.58
C GLY A 863 -22.18 -27.29 15.03
N VAL A 864 -22.24 -25.98 15.28
CA VAL A 864 -22.63 -25.42 16.59
C VAL A 864 -24.12 -25.62 16.85
N LEU A 865 -24.98 -25.47 15.83
CA LEU A 865 -26.43 -25.68 15.92
C LEU A 865 -26.78 -27.16 16.16
N ASP A 866 -26.08 -28.07 15.49
CA ASP A 866 -26.34 -29.51 15.58
C ASP A 866 -25.93 -30.10 16.94
N ARG A 867 -24.80 -29.64 17.50
CA ARG A 867 -24.43 -29.97 18.89
C ARG A 867 -25.21 -29.17 19.93
N MET A 868 -25.73 -27.98 19.61
CA MET A 868 -26.71 -27.31 20.47
C MET A 868 -28.01 -28.11 20.56
N ALA A 869 -28.44 -28.79 19.49
CA ALA A 869 -29.56 -29.71 19.53
C ALA A 869 -29.25 -30.98 20.35
N HIS A 870 -28.02 -31.51 20.24
CA HIS A 870 -27.59 -32.66 21.04
C HIS A 870 -27.37 -32.33 22.54
N ALA A 871 -26.87 -31.12 22.84
CA ALA A 871 -26.79 -30.57 24.19
C ALA A 871 -28.18 -30.17 24.72
N ALA A 872 -29.08 -29.66 23.87
CA ALA A 872 -30.49 -29.49 24.22
C ALA A 872 -31.15 -30.82 24.55
N GLY A 873 -30.77 -31.93 23.89
CA GLY A 873 -31.18 -33.29 24.26
C GLY A 873 -30.73 -33.72 25.66
N LEU A 874 -29.56 -33.27 26.13
CA LEU A 874 -29.10 -33.48 27.51
C LEU A 874 -29.85 -32.59 28.53
N PHE A 875 -30.39 -31.44 28.11
CA PHE A 875 -31.12 -30.48 28.95
C PHE A 875 -32.66 -30.60 28.87
N CYS A 876 -33.22 -31.36 27.92
CA CYS A 876 -34.65 -31.65 27.75
C CYS A 876 -35.06 -33.05 28.23
N GLY A 877 -34.33 -33.63 29.18
CA GLY A 877 -34.71 -34.90 29.79
C GLY A 877 -35.73 -34.70 30.90
N SER A 878 -36.99 -35.08 30.63
CA SER A 878 -38.18 -35.19 31.51
C SER A 878 -39.03 -33.93 31.71
N GLY A 879 -40.26 -34.01 31.18
CA GLY A 879 -41.38 -33.13 31.52
C GLY A 879 -41.94 -32.36 30.33
N LEU A 880 -42.76 -33.04 29.51
CA LEU A 880 -43.98 -32.54 28.83
C LEU A 880 -44.34 -33.48 27.67
N SER A 881 -44.74 -34.71 28.01
CA SER A 881 -45.60 -35.52 27.14
C SER A 881 -47.05 -35.11 27.40
N GLY A 882 -47.65 -34.34 26.49
CA GLY A 882 -49.07 -34.00 26.58
C GLY A 882 -49.51 -32.91 25.62
N GLY A 883 -50.08 -33.32 24.49
CA GLY A 883 -51.07 -32.54 23.76
C GLY A 883 -50.55 -31.57 22.69
N CYS A 884 -50.08 -32.09 21.56
CA CYS A 884 -50.17 -31.36 20.29
C CYS A 884 -51.49 -31.74 19.61
N SER A 885 -52.46 -30.84 19.61
CA SER A 885 -53.56 -30.85 18.66
C SER A 885 -54.06 -29.42 18.44
N GLY A 886 -53.84 -28.90 17.22
CA GLY A 886 -54.65 -27.82 16.65
C GLY A 886 -53.89 -26.57 16.19
N ALA A 887 -53.80 -26.42 14.85
CA ALA A 887 -53.84 -25.19 14.04
C ALA A 887 -52.92 -24.00 14.42
N GLY A 888 -52.16 -23.36 13.54
CA GLY A 888 -52.39 -23.04 12.14
C GLY A 888 -52.16 -21.54 11.95
N ALA A 889 -51.28 -21.19 11.00
CA ALA A 889 -51.08 -19.89 10.34
C ALA A 889 -50.81 -18.61 11.18
N GLY A 890 -49.71 -17.92 10.84
CA GLY A 890 -49.35 -16.57 11.30
C GLY A 890 -47.86 -16.31 11.22
#